data_AF-A0A4P2R3S1-F1
#
_entry.id   AF-A0A4P2R3S1-F1
#
_cell.length_a   1.000
_cell.length_b   1.000
_cell.length_c   1.000
_cell.angle_alpha   90.00
_cell.angle_beta   90.00
_cell.angle_gamma   90.00
#
_symmetry.space_group_name_H-M   'P 1'
#
loop_
_entity.id
_entity.type
_entity.pdbx_description
1 polymer ?
#
loop_
_entity_poly.entity_id
_entity_poly.type
_entity_poly.pdbx_seq_one_letter_code
_entity_poly.pdbx_strand_id
1 'polypeptide(L)'
;MTRIERERRRPWRGAVRLAMAGLLVAGTGSAFGCLNRPIATNEPRTTSTIVERLTQSSVDKIDLLLAIDNSGSMADKQDILSTAIPDLVQGLVNPRCIHKSGTRPPETVSSPNEDCPTDFKREFEPVKDIHIGIISSSLGGHGSGACPEMTSASNVDMAHLLARTDENSHVNDIPTYLNKGFLAWDPDQKRDENGEPGRADPEDGEADIESDSNADLNDTSLVGQLRAMVKGTGQSGCGFEAQLESVYRFLVDPEPYERIEIQGDAAVPIGLDGTVIQQREAFLRPSSLLAIIMLSDENDCSIREEGRNYLVAETRNGFRLWRPRSECATDPGNKCCRSCSQNQDGCPVDEACTGSDGFPARLSAAEDPVNSRCWDQKRRFGFDFLYPIERYRRAFTEAQIPNRQGDLVPNPIFSDLVTDDEDSIIRDPGLVFFAGIVGVPWQDIARLNAAGEPDLLQGLNEDGEPVGGFKNATELGSPLLDNAFSSTWELILGDPAKYQAPKDPFMVESTAPRSGSNPITGDTIIQPDQTGWNTINGREYTIPQGSTGDLQYACIFDLPQSKSCEGNAQSCDCRELQGAPNDNPLCRPEAGSSQEAPGARTTTQIKAKAYPGLRELQLIRELGPQGIVGSVCPAQLERTNDADYGYRPAIGAIIDRLKTVLGGQCLPRTLTPDDQKQVSCLILEARNSQGQCGCDPATGRAAVPPDATRFAAVEEVLALDIAKVSGWDCVCEIQQLKEGAAEACRTNVNDNVEADGQPVHGWCYVDPSIKVGDPAIVADCPSTERRKIRFTGKGEAQQGSTLFITCSGE
;
A
#
# COMPACT_ATOMS: atom_id res chain seq x y z
N MET A 1 35.35 -38.48 -16.75
CA MET A 1 36.65 -39.22 -16.75
C MET A 1 37.60 -38.53 -17.72
N THR A 2 38.93 -38.55 -17.47
CA THR A 2 40.06 -38.11 -18.37
C THR A 2 39.94 -36.72 -19.04
N ARG A 3 40.65 -35.62 -18.69
CA ARG A 3 42.04 -35.32 -18.26
C ARG A 3 43.07 -35.23 -19.42
N ILE A 4 43.91 -34.18 -19.40
CA ILE A 4 45.20 -33.94 -20.15
C ILE A 4 45.07 -33.40 -21.60
N GLU A 5 45.87 -32.45 -22.14
CA GLU A 5 46.72 -31.33 -21.63
C GLU A 5 47.39 -30.59 -22.85
N ARG A 6 47.86 -29.35 -22.67
CA ARG A 6 48.89 -28.60 -23.46
C ARG A 6 48.65 -28.20 -24.93
N GLU A 7 49.37 -27.25 -25.55
CA GLU A 7 50.06 -25.98 -25.21
C GLU A 7 50.91 -25.56 -26.46
N ARG A 8 50.95 -24.26 -26.83
CA ARG A 8 52.08 -23.49 -27.43
C ARG A 8 52.02 -22.86 -28.85
N ARG A 9 52.08 -21.51 -28.80
CA ARG A 9 53.03 -20.55 -29.47
C ARG A 9 52.86 -20.11 -30.95
N ARG A 10 52.50 -18.81 -31.10
CA ARG A 10 53.23 -17.66 -31.75
C ARG A 10 54.34 -17.99 -32.78
N PRO A 11 54.52 -17.20 -33.88
CA PRO A 11 54.69 -15.71 -33.85
C PRO A 11 53.91 -14.98 -35.00
N TRP A 12 54.19 -13.76 -35.56
CA TRP A 12 55.29 -12.77 -35.44
C TRP A 12 54.91 -11.31 -35.86
N ARG A 13 55.49 -10.32 -35.15
CA ARG A 13 55.85 -8.90 -35.45
C ARG A 13 55.40 -8.13 -36.73
N GLY A 14 55.10 -6.84 -36.51
CA GLY A 14 55.32 -5.69 -37.42
C GLY A 14 55.53 -4.39 -36.62
N ALA A 15 56.37 -3.44 -37.08
CA ALA A 15 56.77 -2.26 -36.30
C ALA A 15 57.21 -1.06 -37.15
N VAL A 16 56.98 0.19 -36.70
CA VAL A 16 57.65 1.42 -37.17
C VAL A 16 57.87 2.38 -35.98
N ARG A 17 58.96 3.15 -36.01
CA ARG A 17 59.35 4.18 -35.03
C ARG A 17 59.20 5.59 -35.62
N LEU A 18 59.02 6.60 -34.77
CA LEU A 18 59.54 7.94 -35.01
C LEU A 18 59.81 8.65 -33.66
N ALA A 19 60.81 9.52 -33.62
CA ALA A 19 61.27 10.19 -32.41
C ALA A 19 61.79 11.60 -32.73
N MET A 20 61.60 12.55 -31.80
CA MET A 20 62.41 13.76 -31.67
C MET A 20 62.42 14.22 -30.19
N ALA A 21 63.45 14.97 -29.80
CA ALA A 21 63.77 15.33 -28.43
C ALA A 21 63.80 16.86 -28.21
N GLY A 22 63.67 17.30 -26.96
CA GLY A 22 63.82 18.70 -26.53
C GLY A 22 64.46 18.78 -25.13
N LEU A 23 65.35 19.76 -24.93
CA LEU A 23 66.26 19.85 -23.79
C LEU A 23 65.67 20.51 -22.52
N LEU A 24 66.00 19.90 -21.38
CA LEU A 24 66.72 20.47 -20.22
C LEU A 24 66.63 21.97 -19.89
N VAL A 25 66.20 22.26 -18.65
CA VAL A 25 66.85 23.24 -17.74
C VAL A 25 66.96 22.60 -16.35
N ALA A 26 68.10 22.75 -15.69
CA ALA A 26 68.33 22.28 -14.32
C ALA A 26 68.62 23.47 -13.39
N GLY A 27 68.08 23.42 -12.17
CA GLY A 27 68.35 24.38 -11.08
C GLY A 27 68.56 23.64 -9.77
N THR A 28 69.67 23.91 -9.08
CA THR A 28 70.17 23.14 -7.93
C THR A 28 69.77 23.73 -6.58
N GLY A 29 69.44 22.89 -5.57
CA GLY A 29 69.11 23.39 -4.23
C GLY A 29 68.87 22.35 -3.12
N SER A 30 69.83 21.45 -2.88
CA SER A 30 70.15 20.78 -1.58
C SER A 30 69.07 20.53 -0.49
N ALA A 31 68.85 19.25 -0.14
CA ALA A 31 68.89 18.74 1.25
C ALA A 31 68.87 17.19 1.29
N PHE A 32 69.41 16.60 2.36
CA PHE A 32 69.43 15.14 2.59
C PHE A 32 68.07 14.60 3.07
N GLY A 33 67.68 13.40 2.62
CA GLY A 33 66.52 12.66 3.11
C GLY A 33 66.69 11.16 2.93
N CYS A 34 66.94 10.44 4.03
CA CYS A 34 67.18 8.99 4.02
C CYS A 34 65.91 8.18 4.29
N LEU A 35 65.96 6.89 3.93
CA LEU A 35 65.10 5.77 4.34
C LEU A 35 63.69 5.68 3.73
N ASN A 36 63.56 4.72 2.81
CA ASN A 36 62.28 4.08 2.48
C ASN A 36 61.66 3.46 3.75
N ARG A 37 60.44 3.89 4.08
CA ARG A 37 59.50 3.10 4.88
C ARG A 37 58.39 2.65 3.93
N PRO A 38 58.08 1.35 3.78
CA PRO A 38 56.96 0.93 2.96
C PRO A 38 55.68 1.55 3.52
N ILE A 39 54.96 2.29 2.68
CA ILE A 39 53.59 2.71 2.98
C ILE A 39 52.77 1.43 2.95
N ALA A 40 52.19 1.05 4.09
CA ALA A 40 51.16 0.02 4.11
C ALA A 40 50.00 0.50 3.23
N THR A 41 49.49 -0.36 2.35
CA THR A 41 48.28 -0.09 1.61
C THR A 41 47.12 0.05 2.60
N ASN A 42 46.74 1.29 2.91
CA ASN A 42 45.39 1.57 3.37
C ASN A 42 44.47 1.18 2.22
N GLU A 43 43.83 0.02 2.32
CA GLU A 43 42.59 -0.21 1.59
C GLU A 43 41.54 0.70 2.21
N PRO A 44 40.99 1.69 1.47
CA PRO A 44 39.92 2.51 1.99
C PRO A 44 38.67 1.63 2.06
N ARG A 45 38.42 1.05 3.23
CA ARG A 45 37.09 0.52 3.55
C ARG A 45 36.14 1.70 3.55
N THR A 46 35.28 1.77 2.54
CA THR A 46 34.09 2.61 2.57
C THR A 46 33.14 2.03 3.61
N THR A 47 33.33 2.39 4.88
CA THR A 47 32.29 2.27 5.89
C THR A 47 31.23 3.33 5.59
N SER A 48 30.40 3.06 4.59
CA SER A 48 29.08 3.69 4.54
C SER A 48 28.32 3.15 5.75
N THR A 49 28.19 3.97 6.78
CA THR A 49 27.20 3.77 7.84
C THR A 49 25.83 3.84 7.18
N ILE A 50 25.28 2.69 6.81
CA ILE A 50 23.86 2.60 6.47
C ILE A 50 23.13 2.70 7.80
N VAL A 51 22.59 3.88 8.07
CA VAL A 51 21.71 4.12 9.21
C VAL A 51 20.32 3.60 8.83
N GLU A 52 20.02 2.36 9.21
CA GLU A 52 18.72 1.74 9.04
C GLU A 52 17.80 2.22 10.16
N ARG A 53 16.57 2.63 9.84
CA ARG A 53 15.59 3.05 10.86
C ARG A 53 14.94 1.81 11.46
N LEU A 54 14.92 1.71 12.79
CA LEU A 54 14.19 0.67 13.52
C LEU A 54 12.80 1.20 13.89
N THR A 55 11.77 0.72 13.20
CA THR A 55 10.37 0.85 13.62
C THR A 55 10.16 -0.04 14.86
N GLN A 56 10.53 0.48 16.03
CA GLN A 56 10.62 -0.35 17.25
C GLN A 56 10.15 0.37 18.53
N SER A 57 9.31 1.39 18.38
CA SER A 57 8.23 1.59 19.35
C SER A 57 7.28 0.39 19.24
N SER A 58 6.83 -0.16 20.37
CA SER A 58 5.71 -1.09 20.40
C SER A 58 4.48 -0.36 19.85
N VAL A 59 4.04 -0.73 18.65
CA VAL A 59 2.83 -0.16 18.05
C VAL A 59 1.63 -0.78 18.76
N ASP A 60 1.04 -0.01 19.67
CA ASP A 60 -0.16 -0.34 20.43
C ASP A 60 -1.42 0.35 19.87
N LYS A 61 -1.24 1.37 19.03
CA LYS A 61 -2.30 2.16 18.36
C LYS A 61 -2.33 1.95 16.85
N ILE A 62 -3.52 1.78 16.26
CA ILE A 62 -3.73 1.74 14.79
C ILE A 62 -4.77 2.79 14.36
N ASP A 63 -4.49 3.59 13.34
CA ASP A 63 -5.50 4.33 12.58
C ASP A 63 -5.77 3.56 11.28
N LEU A 64 -6.99 3.04 11.12
CA LEU A 64 -7.44 2.24 9.98
C LEU A 64 -8.42 3.05 9.13
N LEU A 65 -8.02 3.38 7.90
CA LEU A 65 -8.88 4.02 6.91
C LEU A 65 -9.33 2.99 5.87
N LEU A 66 -10.65 2.80 5.72
CA LEU A 66 -11.23 2.10 4.58
C LEU A 66 -11.58 3.11 3.49
N ALA A 67 -10.97 2.97 2.32
CA ALA A 67 -11.30 3.76 1.13
C ALA A 67 -12.11 2.89 0.18
N ILE A 68 -13.43 3.05 0.22
CA ILE A 68 -14.37 2.16 -0.47
C ILE A 68 -14.90 2.85 -1.71
N ASP A 69 -14.65 2.26 -2.87
CA ASP A 69 -15.26 2.69 -4.11
C ASP A 69 -16.79 2.54 -4.02
N ASN A 70 -17.49 3.64 -4.34
CA ASN A 70 -18.94 3.73 -4.37
C ASN A 70 -19.51 3.88 -5.80
N SER A 71 -18.76 3.44 -6.81
CA SER A 71 -19.23 3.28 -8.18
C SER A 71 -20.37 2.26 -8.32
N GLY A 72 -21.10 2.34 -9.44
CA GLY A 72 -22.34 1.60 -9.69
C GLY A 72 -22.26 0.07 -9.74
N SER A 73 -21.07 -0.52 -9.60
CA SER A 73 -20.87 -1.97 -9.61
C SER A 73 -20.40 -2.55 -8.27
N MET A 74 -20.30 -1.71 -7.22
CA MET A 74 -19.60 -2.04 -5.98
C MET A 74 -20.40 -2.76 -4.89
N ALA A 75 -21.74 -2.79 -4.94
CA ALA A 75 -22.54 -3.36 -3.83
C ALA A 75 -22.19 -4.82 -3.49
N ASP A 76 -21.94 -5.68 -4.48
CA ASP A 76 -21.56 -7.08 -4.20
C ASP A 76 -20.18 -7.18 -3.51
N LYS A 77 -19.26 -6.29 -3.88
CA LYS A 77 -17.91 -6.23 -3.31
C LYS A 77 -17.95 -5.70 -1.88
N GLN A 78 -18.79 -4.70 -1.61
CA GLN A 78 -19.04 -4.19 -0.27
C GLN A 78 -19.74 -5.24 0.63
N ASP A 79 -20.66 -6.04 0.06
CA ASP A 79 -21.25 -7.20 0.76
C ASP A 79 -20.18 -8.24 1.13
N ILE A 80 -19.28 -8.59 0.20
CA ILE A 80 -18.18 -9.52 0.46
C ILE A 80 -17.22 -8.96 1.52
N LEU A 81 -16.83 -7.67 1.43
CA LEU A 81 -16.03 -7.01 2.46
C LEU A 81 -16.73 -7.06 3.83
N SER A 82 -18.02 -6.75 3.89
CA SER A 82 -18.83 -6.83 5.11
C SER A 82 -18.84 -8.23 5.74
N THR A 83 -18.77 -9.31 4.93
CA THR A 83 -18.59 -10.67 5.47
C THR A 83 -17.20 -10.91 6.07
N ALA A 84 -16.15 -10.26 5.56
CA ALA A 84 -14.76 -10.39 6.00
C ALA A 84 -14.35 -9.41 7.13
N ILE A 85 -15.17 -8.40 7.43
CA ILE A 85 -14.93 -7.46 8.56
C ILE A 85 -14.65 -8.15 9.90
N PRO A 86 -15.35 -9.23 10.33
CA PRO A 86 -15.00 -9.91 11.58
C PRO A 86 -13.59 -10.52 11.55
N ASP A 87 -13.19 -11.10 10.42
CA ASP A 87 -11.83 -11.68 10.27
C ASP A 87 -10.76 -10.59 10.38
N LEU A 88 -11.02 -9.38 9.83
CA LEU A 88 -10.14 -8.21 9.95
C LEU A 88 -10.06 -7.70 11.38
N VAL A 89 -11.21 -7.45 12.02
CA VAL A 89 -11.30 -6.90 13.37
C VAL A 89 -10.73 -7.89 14.38
N GLN A 90 -11.27 -9.11 14.47
CA GLN A 90 -10.79 -10.14 15.40
C GLN A 90 -9.31 -10.47 15.19
N GLY A 91 -8.86 -10.49 13.94
CA GLY A 91 -7.47 -10.75 13.60
C GLY A 91 -6.47 -9.75 14.19
N LEU A 92 -6.90 -8.50 14.41
CA LEU A 92 -6.12 -7.43 15.03
C LEU A 92 -6.37 -7.29 16.55
N VAL A 93 -7.65 -7.29 16.97
CA VAL A 93 -8.03 -7.00 18.36
C VAL A 93 -8.06 -8.22 19.27
N ASN A 94 -8.14 -9.44 18.73
CA ASN A 94 -8.14 -10.66 19.52
C ASN A 94 -7.29 -11.78 18.86
N PRO A 95 -5.96 -11.57 18.70
CA PRO A 95 -5.09 -12.51 17.98
C PRO A 95 -5.12 -13.91 18.57
N ARG A 96 -5.04 -14.93 17.70
CA ARG A 96 -5.14 -16.34 18.09
C ARG A 96 -4.03 -16.74 19.04
N CYS A 97 -4.33 -17.67 19.93
CA CYS A 97 -3.36 -18.36 20.76
C CYS A 97 -2.68 -19.46 19.94
N ILE A 98 -1.36 -19.36 19.75
CA ILE A 98 -0.50 -20.33 19.07
C ILE A 98 0.20 -21.22 20.11
N HIS A 99 0.22 -22.53 19.89
CA HIS A 99 0.90 -23.47 20.79
C HIS A 99 2.42 -23.31 20.69
N LYS A 100 3.13 -23.24 21.83
CA LYS A 100 4.58 -22.90 21.88
C LYS A 100 5.51 -23.82 21.07
N SER A 101 5.09 -25.06 20.79
CA SER A 101 5.82 -26.02 19.96
C SER A 101 5.26 -26.21 18.54
N GLY A 102 4.20 -25.50 18.16
CA GLY A 102 3.49 -25.66 16.87
C GLY A 102 2.73 -26.99 16.71
N THR A 103 2.71 -27.88 17.71
CA THR A 103 2.12 -29.23 17.61
C THR A 103 0.61 -29.31 17.82
N ARG A 104 -0.08 -28.19 18.03
CA ARG A 104 -1.54 -28.09 18.20
C ARG A 104 -2.09 -26.96 17.34
N PRO A 105 -3.34 -27.06 16.84
CA PRO A 105 -3.97 -25.98 16.09
C PRO A 105 -4.10 -24.72 16.97
N PRO A 106 -4.17 -23.52 16.35
CA PRO A 106 -4.48 -22.29 17.07
C PRO A 106 -5.83 -22.37 17.81
N GLU A 107 -5.91 -21.71 18.96
CA GLU A 107 -7.13 -21.59 19.77
C GLU A 107 -7.50 -20.11 19.90
N THR A 108 -8.79 -19.77 20.00
CA THR A 108 -9.29 -18.42 20.27
C THR A 108 -9.86 -18.34 21.68
N VAL A 109 -9.59 -17.23 22.37
CA VAL A 109 -10.17 -16.89 23.67
C VAL A 109 -11.22 -15.79 23.51
N SER A 110 -12.04 -15.55 24.52
CA SER A 110 -13.25 -14.74 24.40
C SER A 110 -13.00 -13.23 24.33
N SER A 111 -11.85 -12.76 24.83
CA SER A 111 -11.54 -11.32 24.95
C SER A 111 -10.05 -11.06 24.66
N PRO A 112 -9.67 -9.85 24.18
CA PRO A 112 -8.28 -9.36 24.24
C PRO A 112 -7.65 -9.49 25.63
N ASN A 113 -8.46 -9.34 26.68
CA ASN A 113 -8.03 -9.32 28.07
C ASN A 113 -7.96 -10.71 28.72
N GLU A 114 -8.30 -11.77 27.99
CA GLU A 114 -8.17 -13.15 28.45
C GLU A 114 -6.77 -13.72 28.13
N ASP A 115 -6.14 -14.34 29.13
CA ASP A 115 -4.88 -15.07 28.96
C ASP A 115 -5.05 -16.27 28.02
N CYS A 116 -4.03 -16.55 27.20
CA CYS A 116 -4.01 -17.79 26.42
C CYS A 116 -3.95 -19.04 27.33
N PRO A 117 -4.53 -20.18 26.90
CA PRO A 117 -4.42 -21.43 27.63
C PRO A 117 -2.96 -21.85 27.91
N THR A 118 -2.75 -22.66 28.95
CA THR A 118 -1.42 -23.20 29.29
C THR A 118 -0.73 -23.83 28.07
N ASP A 119 0.55 -23.50 27.88
CA ASP A 119 1.40 -23.86 26.75
C ASP A 119 1.09 -23.20 25.40
N PHE A 120 0.19 -22.21 25.37
CA PHE A 120 0.01 -21.29 24.25
C PHE A 120 0.60 -19.89 24.56
N LYS A 121 0.78 -19.07 23.52
CA LYS A 121 1.03 -17.61 23.56
C LYS A 121 0.18 -16.96 22.47
N ARG A 122 -0.22 -15.70 22.61
CA ARG A 122 -0.81 -14.92 21.51
C ARG A 122 0.13 -14.89 20.31
N GLU A 123 -0.44 -14.85 19.10
CA GLU A 123 0.29 -14.69 17.82
C GLU A 123 1.06 -13.35 17.79
N PHE A 124 0.48 -12.30 18.36
CA PHE A 124 1.07 -11.01 18.72
C PHE A 124 0.20 -10.36 19.80
N GLU A 125 0.67 -9.29 20.46
CA GLU A 125 -0.12 -8.64 21.51
C GLU A 125 -1.42 -8.03 20.94
N PRO A 126 -2.58 -8.22 21.59
CA PRO A 126 -3.86 -7.67 21.11
C PRO A 126 -3.81 -6.15 20.97
N VAL A 127 -4.22 -5.63 19.80
CA VAL A 127 -4.34 -4.18 19.62
C VAL A 127 -5.60 -3.70 20.34
N LYS A 128 -5.40 -2.84 21.33
CA LYS A 128 -6.48 -2.31 22.20
C LYS A 128 -6.88 -0.88 21.88
N ASP A 129 -6.25 -0.25 20.89
CA ASP A 129 -6.54 1.11 20.53
C ASP A 129 -6.55 1.27 19.00
N ILE A 130 -7.76 1.33 18.43
CA ILE A 130 -7.94 1.48 16.97
C ILE A 130 -8.94 2.60 16.67
N HIS A 131 -8.60 3.52 15.78
CA HIS A 131 -9.57 4.38 15.10
C HIS A 131 -9.92 3.74 13.74
N ILE A 132 -11.21 3.66 13.39
CA ILE A 132 -11.67 3.11 12.10
C ILE A 132 -12.57 4.11 11.39
N GLY A 133 -12.07 4.69 10.30
CA GLY A 133 -12.78 5.64 9.43
C GLY A 133 -13.10 5.03 8.07
N ILE A 134 -14.15 5.52 7.42
CA ILE A 134 -14.49 5.19 6.02
C ILE A 134 -14.60 6.47 5.20
N ILE A 135 -14.04 6.47 3.99
CA ILE A 135 -14.29 7.46 2.94
C ILE A 135 -14.65 6.75 1.62
N SER A 136 -15.26 7.46 0.68
CA SER A 136 -15.54 6.93 -0.66
C SER A 136 -14.59 7.46 -1.75
N SER A 137 -14.73 6.95 -2.98
CA SER A 137 -14.02 7.41 -4.18
C SER A 137 -14.57 8.73 -4.76
N SER A 138 -15.64 9.30 -4.20
CA SER A 138 -16.43 10.36 -4.84
C SER A 138 -16.03 11.79 -4.46
N LEU A 139 -15.32 12.48 -5.36
CA LEU A 139 -14.92 13.90 -5.25
C LEU A 139 -15.69 14.86 -6.17
N GLY A 140 -16.76 14.38 -6.81
CA GLY A 140 -17.60 15.14 -7.75
C GLY A 140 -16.97 15.34 -9.14
N GLY A 141 -17.65 16.08 -10.01
CA GLY A 141 -17.25 16.23 -11.42
C GLY A 141 -16.02 17.11 -11.70
N HIS A 142 -15.21 17.48 -10.70
CA HIS A 142 -14.05 18.39 -10.82
C HIS A 142 -14.35 19.75 -11.53
N GLY A 143 -15.59 20.25 -11.45
CA GLY A 143 -16.05 21.46 -12.14
C GLY A 143 -16.65 21.23 -13.54
N SER A 144 -16.69 19.99 -14.02
CA SER A 144 -17.47 19.58 -15.20
C SER A 144 -18.97 19.47 -14.89
N GLY A 145 -19.78 19.10 -15.89
CA GLY A 145 -21.19 18.75 -15.71
C GLY A 145 -21.46 17.33 -15.20
N ALA A 146 -20.43 16.54 -14.88
CA ALA A 146 -20.59 15.19 -14.30
C ALA A 146 -20.91 15.24 -12.80
N CYS A 147 -21.45 14.12 -12.30
CA CYS A 147 -21.64 13.84 -10.87
C CYS A 147 -22.22 15.01 -10.05
N PRO A 148 -23.36 15.61 -10.44
CA PRO A 148 -23.95 16.68 -9.65
C PRO A 148 -24.62 16.12 -8.38
N GLU A 149 -24.39 16.76 -7.24
CA GLU A 149 -25.00 16.43 -5.93
C GLU A 149 -26.52 16.22 -6.01
N MET A 150 -27.21 17.03 -6.82
CA MET A 150 -28.67 16.95 -6.97
C MET A 150 -29.20 15.65 -7.58
N THR A 151 -28.34 14.79 -8.14
CA THR A 151 -28.72 13.44 -8.61
C THR A 151 -28.36 12.32 -7.64
N SER A 152 -27.40 12.57 -6.75
CA SER A 152 -27.00 11.69 -5.64
C SER A 152 -26.10 12.48 -4.71
N ALA A 153 -26.38 12.47 -3.40
CA ALA A 153 -25.51 13.08 -2.40
C ALA A 153 -24.11 12.44 -2.42
N SER A 154 -24.07 11.12 -2.60
CA SER A 154 -22.85 10.31 -2.67
C SER A 154 -21.91 10.69 -3.84
N ASN A 155 -22.35 11.49 -4.82
CA ASN A 155 -21.47 12.04 -5.85
C ASN A 155 -20.38 12.98 -5.28
N VAL A 156 -20.64 13.59 -4.13
CA VAL A 156 -19.80 14.62 -3.50
C VAL A 156 -19.63 14.32 -2.01
N ASP A 157 -19.20 13.09 -1.71
CA ASP A 157 -18.76 12.73 -0.36
C ASP A 157 -17.48 13.49 0.06
N MET A 158 -16.73 14.06 -0.91
CA MET A 158 -15.61 15.00 -0.71
C MET A 158 -14.51 14.50 0.24
N ALA A 159 -14.35 13.18 0.36
CA ALA A 159 -13.49 12.52 1.34
C ALA A 159 -13.77 12.92 2.81
N HIS A 160 -15.02 13.28 3.12
CA HIS A 160 -15.51 13.36 4.51
C HIS A 160 -15.73 11.94 5.05
N LEU A 161 -15.52 11.76 6.35
CA LEU A 161 -15.77 10.48 7.01
C LEU A 161 -17.25 10.09 6.92
N LEU A 162 -17.50 8.87 6.46
CA LEU A 162 -18.82 8.30 6.22
C LEU A 162 -19.22 7.35 7.36
N ALA A 163 -20.29 7.71 8.05
CA ALA A 163 -20.93 6.89 9.08
C ALA A 163 -22.45 6.92 8.89
N ARG A 164 -22.90 6.46 7.71
CA ARG A 164 -24.31 6.48 7.29
C ARG A 164 -24.85 5.09 7.03
N THR A 165 -26.17 4.90 7.17
CA THR A 165 -26.84 3.61 6.92
C THR A 165 -27.13 3.34 5.44
N ASP A 166 -27.22 4.39 4.61
CA ASP A 166 -27.55 4.33 3.19
C ASP A 166 -26.95 5.53 2.42
N GLU A 167 -26.64 5.31 1.14
CA GLU A 167 -26.06 6.30 0.20
C GLU A 167 -26.89 7.57 -0.04
N ASN A 168 -28.19 7.53 0.25
CA ASN A 168 -29.10 8.67 0.16
C ASN A 168 -29.18 9.46 1.48
N SER A 169 -28.51 9.00 2.54
CA SER A 169 -28.46 9.77 3.79
C SER A 169 -27.55 10.99 3.63
N HIS A 170 -28.12 12.17 3.86
CA HIS A 170 -27.42 13.45 3.87
C HIS A 170 -26.73 13.74 5.23
N VAL A 171 -26.71 12.77 6.14
CA VAL A 171 -26.11 12.87 7.48
C VAL A 171 -25.45 11.54 7.86
N ASN A 172 -24.44 11.60 8.72
CA ASN A 172 -23.95 10.42 9.40
C ASN A 172 -24.96 10.04 10.50
N ASP A 173 -25.81 9.05 10.21
CA ASP A 173 -26.88 8.55 11.10
C ASP A 173 -26.51 7.30 11.90
N ILE A 174 -25.32 6.73 11.68
CA ILE A 174 -24.73 5.70 12.54
C ILE A 174 -23.98 6.40 13.69
N PRO A 175 -24.17 5.98 14.96
CA PRO A 175 -23.36 6.44 16.07
C PRO A 175 -21.86 6.30 15.79
N THR A 176 -21.06 7.24 16.28
CA THR A 176 -19.60 7.22 16.16
C THR A 176 -18.97 7.80 17.41
N TYR A 177 -17.70 7.45 17.67
CA TYR A 177 -16.98 7.90 18.85
C TYR A 177 -17.01 9.44 18.93
N LEU A 178 -17.63 9.97 20.00
CA LEU A 178 -17.84 11.41 20.24
C LEU A 178 -18.51 12.15 19.06
N ASN A 179 -19.27 11.46 18.21
CA ASN A 179 -19.80 11.96 16.92
C ASN A 179 -18.73 12.48 15.93
N LYS A 180 -17.47 12.01 16.05
CA LYS A 180 -16.33 12.44 15.21
C LYS A 180 -16.32 11.81 13.81
N GLY A 181 -17.25 10.89 13.50
CA GLY A 181 -17.39 10.24 12.19
C GLY A 181 -16.58 8.96 11.99
N PHE A 182 -15.85 8.51 13.01
CA PHE A 182 -15.11 7.24 13.02
C PHE A 182 -15.45 6.40 14.27
N LEU A 183 -15.18 5.10 14.21
CA LEU A 183 -15.30 4.20 15.36
C LEU A 183 -13.99 4.19 16.14
N ALA A 184 -14.05 4.13 17.47
CA ALA A 184 -12.88 3.92 18.33
C ALA A 184 -13.04 2.60 19.08
N TRP A 185 -12.02 1.74 19.02
CA TRP A 185 -11.91 0.51 19.80
C TRP A 185 -11.18 0.79 21.10
N ASP A 186 -11.82 0.45 22.24
CA ASP A 186 -11.29 0.65 23.59
C ASP A 186 -11.83 -0.40 24.60
N PRO A 187 -11.34 -1.65 24.54
CA PRO A 187 -11.78 -2.74 25.41
C PRO A 187 -11.28 -2.60 26.87
N ASP A 188 -10.45 -1.59 27.15
CA ASP A 188 -9.99 -1.26 28.49
C ASP A 188 -10.71 -0.02 29.08
N GLN A 189 -11.59 0.65 28.31
CA GLN A 189 -12.37 1.85 28.68
C GLN A 189 -11.49 2.97 29.26
N LYS A 190 -10.38 3.27 28.57
CA LYS A 190 -9.37 4.26 28.97
C LYS A 190 -9.42 5.56 28.19
N ARG A 191 -10.19 5.62 27.10
CA ARG A 191 -10.22 6.70 26.11
C ARG A 191 -11.39 7.64 26.40
N ASP A 192 -11.42 8.09 27.64
CA ASP A 192 -12.39 9.03 28.16
C ASP A 192 -11.80 10.45 28.07
N GLU A 193 -12.26 11.23 27.09
CA GLU A 193 -11.85 12.64 26.92
C GLU A 193 -12.44 13.57 28.01
N ASN A 194 -13.50 13.14 28.72
CA ASN A 194 -14.32 14.02 29.58
C ASN A 194 -14.53 13.53 31.04
N GLY A 195 -14.07 12.34 31.41
CA GLY A 195 -14.29 11.69 32.71
C GLY A 195 -13.08 10.97 33.34
N GLU A 196 -13.21 9.70 33.69
CA GLU A 196 -12.26 8.92 34.50
C GLU A 196 -11.75 7.65 33.78
N PRO A 197 -10.53 7.65 33.21
CA PRO A 197 -9.98 6.49 32.51
C PRO A 197 -10.00 5.18 33.31
N GLY A 198 -10.51 4.13 32.68
CA GLY A 198 -10.76 2.80 33.27
C GLY A 198 -12.15 2.64 33.87
N ARG A 199 -13.09 3.54 33.57
CA ARG A 199 -14.48 3.53 34.07
C ARG A 199 -15.44 3.96 32.96
N ALA A 200 -16.13 2.97 32.38
CA ALA A 200 -17.08 3.15 31.30
C ALA A 200 -18.01 4.38 31.45
N ASP A 201 -18.02 5.22 30.42
CA ASP A 201 -18.89 6.37 30.18
C ASP A 201 -19.58 6.23 28.80
N PRO A 202 -20.79 6.76 28.56
CA PRO A 202 -21.40 6.75 27.22
C PRO A 202 -20.60 7.48 26.13
N GLU A 203 -19.57 8.24 26.50
CA GLU A 203 -18.64 8.93 25.60
C GLU A 203 -17.37 8.12 25.25
N ASP A 204 -17.16 6.94 25.86
CA ASP A 204 -16.02 6.05 25.62
C ASP A 204 -16.03 5.38 24.23
N GLY A 205 -14.90 4.74 23.89
CA GLY A 205 -14.80 3.83 22.77
C GLY A 205 -15.58 2.52 22.97
N GLU A 206 -15.77 1.80 21.87
CA GLU A 206 -16.41 0.49 21.78
C GLU A 206 -15.57 -0.60 22.43
N ALA A 207 -16.17 -1.39 23.33
CA ALA A 207 -15.53 -2.52 24.01
C ALA A 207 -16.01 -3.89 23.50
N ASP A 208 -17.10 -3.97 22.74
CA ASP A 208 -17.69 -5.23 22.28
C ASP A 208 -17.37 -5.54 20.81
N ILE A 209 -16.81 -6.72 20.56
CA ILE A 209 -16.33 -7.09 19.21
C ILE A 209 -17.51 -7.38 18.27
N GLU A 210 -18.39 -8.33 18.63
CA GLU A 210 -19.45 -8.84 17.75
C GLU A 210 -20.88 -8.57 18.26
N SER A 211 -21.06 -8.33 19.56
CA SER A 211 -22.37 -8.18 20.18
C SER A 211 -22.30 -7.42 21.50
N ASP A 212 -23.12 -6.38 21.61
CA ASP A 212 -23.47 -5.61 22.81
C ASP A 212 -23.43 -6.41 24.12
N SER A 213 -22.79 -5.81 25.14
CA SER A 213 -22.67 -6.35 26.49
C SER A 213 -22.58 -5.22 27.53
N ASN A 214 -22.25 -5.55 28.78
CA ASN A 214 -22.02 -4.55 29.83
C ASN A 214 -20.52 -4.18 29.94
N ALA A 215 -19.75 -4.30 28.87
CA ALA A 215 -18.32 -3.97 28.85
C ALA A 215 -18.09 -2.45 28.78
N ASP A 216 -18.97 -1.74 28.07
CA ASP A 216 -19.06 -0.29 28.02
C ASP A 216 -20.50 0.19 28.37
N LEU A 217 -20.88 1.41 27.95
CA LEU A 217 -22.22 1.98 28.13
C LEU A 217 -22.92 2.42 26.83
N ASN A 218 -22.39 2.04 25.66
CA ASN A 218 -23.12 2.16 24.39
C ASN A 218 -24.03 0.92 24.19
N ASP A 219 -24.84 0.88 23.13
CA ASP A 219 -25.72 -0.26 22.79
C ASP A 219 -25.33 -0.91 21.45
N THR A 220 -24.02 -0.97 21.17
CA THR A 220 -23.46 -1.29 19.85
C THR A 220 -22.48 -2.48 19.84
N SER A 221 -21.60 -2.54 18.83
CA SER A 221 -20.52 -3.53 18.69
C SER A 221 -19.65 -3.14 17.50
N LEU A 222 -18.32 -3.31 17.59
CA LEU A 222 -17.37 -2.83 16.59
C LEU A 222 -17.64 -3.41 15.20
N VAL A 223 -17.84 -4.72 15.12
CA VAL A 223 -18.18 -5.43 13.87
C VAL A 223 -19.58 -5.06 13.38
N GLY A 224 -20.54 -4.82 14.28
CA GLY A 224 -21.90 -4.43 13.92
C GLY A 224 -21.94 -3.06 13.24
N GLN A 225 -21.34 -2.05 13.88
CA GLN A 225 -21.25 -0.68 13.37
C GLN A 225 -20.45 -0.63 12.07
N LEU A 226 -19.25 -1.24 12.04
CA LEU A 226 -18.38 -1.21 10.86
C LEU A 226 -19.02 -1.88 9.64
N ARG A 227 -19.76 -2.98 9.83
CA ARG A 227 -20.52 -3.62 8.74
C ARG A 227 -21.63 -2.71 8.19
N ALA A 228 -22.29 -1.93 9.05
CA ALA A 228 -23.31 -0.98 8.61
C ALA A 228 -22.69 0.17 7.80
N MET A 229 -21.58 0.76 8.28
CA MET A 229 -20.87 1.84 7.58
C MET A 229 -20.32 1.39 6.21
N VAL A 230 -19.76 0.17 6.12
CA VAL A 230 -19.29 -0.40 4.85
C VAL A 230 -20.43 -0.51 3.82
N LYS A 231 -21.61 -0.96 4.24
CA LYS A 231 -22.79 -1.10 3.34
C LYS A 231 -23.43 0.25 3.00
N GLY A 232 -23.47 1.19 3.95
CA GLY A 232 -24.01 2.54 3.73
C GLY A 232 -23.11 3.46 2.92
N THR A 233 -21.89 3.04 2.60
CA THR A 233 -21.06 3.71 1.59
C THR A 233 -21.76 3.71 0.23
N GLY A 234 -22.33 2.55 -0.15
CA GLY A 234 -23.23 2.38 -1.30
C GLY A 234 -22.55 2.40 -2.67
N GLN A 235 -23.36 2.52 -3.73
CA GLN A 235 -22.97 2.41 -5.14
C GLN A 235 -23.52 3.56 -6.03
N SER A 236 -24.15 4.58 -5.43
CA SER A 236 -24.63 5.79 -6.14
C SER A 236 -23.61 6.94 -6.13
N GLY A 237 -22.32 6.63 -6.10
CA GLY A 237 -21.23 7.58 -6.22
C GLY A 237 -21.00 8.12 -7.63
N CYS A 238 -19.94 8.93 -7.76
CA CYS A 238 -19.49 9.50 -9.02
C CYS A 238 -18.78 8.47 -9.90
N GLY A 239 -19.28 8.28 -11.13
CA GLY A 239 -18.67 7.45 -12.19
C GLY A 239 -17.38 8.01 -12.81
N PHE A 240 -16.60 8.75 -12.03
CA PHE A 240 -15.25 9.23 -12.28
C PHE A 240 -14.52 9.12 -10.94
N GLU A 241 -14.22 7.87 -10.59
CA GLU A 241 -13.76 7.44 -9.28
C GLU A 241 -12.36 8.01 -9.02
N ALA A 242 -12.17 8.69 -7.89
CA ALA A 242 -10.89 9.30 -7.52
C ALA A 242 -10.29 8.57 -6.32
N GLN A 243 -10.10 7.25 -6.44
CA GLN A 243 -9.67 6.35 -5.37
C GLN A 243 -8.40 6.84 -4.67
N LEU A 244 -7.36 7.21 -5.42
CA LEU A 244 -6.09 7.65 -4.85
C LEU A 244 -6.16 9.08 -4.29
N GLU A 245 -6.87 9.99 -4.97
CA GLU A 245 -7.00 11.38 -4.53
C GLU A 245 -7.96 11.55 -3.36
N SER A 246 -8.98 10.70 -3.15
CA SER A 246 -9.82 10.80 -1.96
C SER A 246 -9.04 10.43 -0.70
N VAL A 247 -8.20 9.40 -0.77
CA VAL A 247 -7.24 9.04 0.29
C VAL A 247 -6.23 10.17 0.53
N TYR A 248 -5.64 10.73 -0.53
CA TYR A 248 -4.71 11.85 -0.43
C TYR A 248 -5.39 13.07 0.20
N ARG A 249 -6.58 13.45 -0.26
CA ARG A 249 -7.36 14.60 0.21
C ARG A 249 -7.65 14.50 1.70
N PHE A 250 -8.13 13.35 2.16
CA PHE A 250 -8.42 13.14 3.59
C PHE A 250 -7.13 13.16 4.41
N LEU A 251 -6.18 12.27 4.12
CA LEU A 251 -5.04 12.02 4.99
C LEU A 251 -3.91 13.06 4.87
N VAL A 252 -3.66 13.58 3.67
CA VAL A 252 -2.36 14.19 3.31
C VAL A 252 -2.50 15.62 2.77
N ASP A 253 -3.58 16.00 2.10
CA ASP A 253 -3.68 17.35 1.51
C ASP A 253 -3.61 18.43 2.61
N PRO A 254 -2.58 19.30 2.63
CA PRO A 254 -2.47 20.37 3.63
C PRO A 254 -3.50 21.48 3.36
N GLU A 255 -4.02 21.57 2.13
CA GLU A 255 -4.98 22.56 1.69
C GLU A 255 -6.14 21.86 0.93
N PRO A 256 -7.00 21.05 1.57
CA PRO A 256 -8.15 20.44 0.90
C PRO A 256 -9.12 21.53 0.47
N TYR A 257 -9.67 21.46 -0.74
CA TYR A 257 -10.49 22.54 -1.31
C TYR A 257 -11.96 22.46 -0.89
N GLU A 258 -12.57 23.60 -0.52
CA GLU A 258 -13.99 23.70 -0.19
C GLU A 258 -14.86 23.38 -1.42
N ARG A 259 -14.49 23.91 -2.58
CA ARG A 259 -15.16 23.69 -3.86
C ARG A 259 -14.24 23.99 -5.06
N ILE A 260 -14.68 23.62 -6.26
CA ILE A 260 -14.02 23.98 -7.52
C ILE A 260 -14.94 24.93 -8.30
N GLU A 261 -14.39 26.04 -8.81
CA GLU A 261 -15.10 26.98 -9.68
C GLU A 261 -14.45 27.02 -11.06
N ILE A 262 -15.25 27.10 -12.13
CA ILE A 262 -14.73 27.34 -13.49
C ILE A 262 -14.56 28.85 -13.70
N GLN A 263 -13.32 29.32 -13.70
CA GLN A 263 -12.96 30.71 -13.99
C GLN A 263 -12.46 30.83 -15.43
N GLY A 264 -13.31 31.37 -16.32
CA GLY A 264 -13.04 31.41 -17.76
C GLY A 264 -13.17 30.02 -18.39
N ASP A 265 -12.03 29.34 -18.58
CA ASP A 265 -11.98 27.95 -19.05
C ASP A 265 -11.03 27.06 -18.22
N ALA A 266 -10.70 27.50 -17.00
CA ALA A 266 -9.93 26.73 -16.03
C ALA A 266 -10.76 26.42 -14.78
N ALA A 267 -10.71 25.19 -14.32
CA ALA A 267 -11.07 24.82 -12.95
C ALA A 267 -10.06 25.45 -11.98
N VAL A 268 -10.58 26.01 -10.89
CA VAL A 268 -9.79 26.65 -9.83
C VAL A 268 -10.32 26.14 -8.49
N PRO A 269 -9.50 25.48 -7.66
CA PRO A 269 -9.87 25.12 -6.29
C PRO A 269 -10.00 26.37 -5.40
N ILE A 270 -11.14 26.53 -4.75
CA ILE A 270 -11.48 27.69 -3.90
C ILE A 270 -11.69 27.24 -2.46
N GLY A 271 -11.27 28.09 -1.52
CA GLY A 271 -11.47 27.87 -0.08
C GLY A 271 -10.63 26.74 0.50
N LEU A 272 -10.88 26.45 1.77
CA LEU A 272 -10.38 25.31 2.52
C LEU A 272 -11.55 24.50 3.06
N ASP A 273 -11.50 23.18 2.90
CA ASP A 273 -12.47 22.26 3.49
C ASP A 273 -12.15 22.06 4.98
N GLY A 274 -12.82 22.84 5.83
CA GLY A 274 -12.66 22.75 7.28
C GLY A 274 -13.12 21.41 7.86
N THR A 275 -14.04 20.69 7.20
CA THR A 275 -14.52 19.39 7.66
C THR A 275 -13.42 18.34 7.52
N VAL A 276 -12.75 18.28 6.36
CA VAL A 276 -11.61 17.38 6.15
C VAL A 276 -10.48 17.66 7.16
N ILE A 277 -10.15 18.94 7.37
CA ILE A 277 -9.09 19.33 8.32
C ILE A 277 -9.44 18.86 9.73
N GLN A 278 -10.64 19.17 10.21
CA GLN A 278 -11.10 18.80 11.56
C GLN A 278 -11.21 17.27 11.75
N GLN A 279 -11.77 16.56 10.77
CA GLN A 279 -11.90 15.11 10.84
C GLN A 279 -10.55 14.41 10.79
N ARG A 280 -9.59 14.90 9.97
CA ARG A 280 -8.23 14.37 9.94
C ARG A 280 -7.52 14.57 11.28
N GLU A 281 -7.58 15.77 11.84
CA GLU A 281 -6.96 16.11 13.13
C GLU A 281 -7.50 15.23 14.26
N ALA A 282 -8.82 14.98 14.29
CA ALA A 282 -9.45 14.10 15.27
C ALA A 282 -9.17 12.60 15.04
N PHE A 283 -8.96 12.18 13.78
CA PHE A 283 -8.76 10.78 13.41
C PHE A 283 -7.30 10.33 13.50
N LEU A 284 -6.34 11.13 13.05
CA LEU A 284 -4.94 10.73 12.97
C LEU A 284 -4.17 11.03 14.26
N ARG A 285 -3.57 9.99 14.84
CA ARG A 285 -2.69 10.11 16.01
C ARG A 285 -1.24 9.86 15.61
N PRO A 286 -0.30 10.77 15.92
CA PRO A 286 1.05 10.67 15.38
C PRO A 286 1.84 9.45 15.88
N SER A 287 1.44 8.83 17.00
CA SER A 287 2.04 7.58 17.50
C SER A 287 1.55 6.30 16.81
N SER A 288 0.50 6.35 15.98
CA SER A 288 -0.17 5.16 15.46
C SER A 288 0.50 4.59 14.21
N LEU A 289 0.32 3.28 13.99
CA LEU A 289 0.42 2.72 12.66
C LEU A 289 -0.80 3.15 11.84
N LEU A 290 -0.58 3.64 10.63
CA LEU A 290 -1.62 4.03 9.68
C LEU A 290 -1.82 2.89 8.67
N ALA A 291 -2.97 2.23 8.72
CA ALA A 291 -3.37 1.20 7.77
C ALA A 291 -4.44 1.76 6.82
N ILE A 292 -4.20 1.72 5.52
CA ILE A 292 -5.11 2.16 4.47
C ILE A 292 -5.54 0.92 3.70
N ILE A 293 -6.84 0.61 3.67
CA ILE A 293 -7.40 -0.50 2.88
C ILE A 293 -8.33 0.08 1.83
N MET A 294 -7.93 -0.02 0.57
CA MET A 294 -8.69 0.39 -0.60
C MET A 294 -9.46 -0.80 -1.18
N LEU A 295 -10.72 -0.58 -1.55
CA LEU A 295 -11.56 -1.55 -2.26
C LEU A 295 -12.13 -0.89 -3.52
N SER A 296 -11.77 -1.39 -4.71
CA SER A 296 -12.37 -0.96 -5.99
C SER A 296 -12.33 -2.09 -7.01
N ASP A 297 -13.27 -2.08 -7.96
CA ASP A 297 -13.28 -3.00 -9.10
C ASP A 297 -13.00 -2.29 -10.45
N GLU A 298 -12.55 -1.03 -10.39
CA GLU A 298 -12.19 -0.20 -11.54
C GLU A 298 -10.72 0.29 -11.41
N ASN A 299 -10.32 1.28 -12.22
CA ASN A 299 -8.96 1.85 -12.23
C ASN A 299 -9.00 3.35 -11.93
N ASP A 300 -8.10 3.83 -11.08
CA ASP A 300 -8.09 5.18 -10.54
C ASP A 300 -8.24 6.31 -11.59
N CYS A 301 -9.26 7.13 -11.42
CA CYS A 301 -9.51 8.35 -12.19
C CYS A 301 -9.32 9.61 -11.33
N SER A 302 -8.20 9.69 -10.59
CA SER A 302 -7.82 10.87 -9.81
C SER A 302 -7.47 12.09 -10.69
N ILE A 303 -8.51 12.79 -11.16
CA ILE A 303 -8.44 13.98 -12.02
C ILE A 303 -7.87 15.15 -11.24
N ARG A 304 -6.90 15.86 -11.83
CA ARG A 304 -6.36 17.10 -11.25
C ARG A 304 -7.43 18.19 -11.21
N GLU A 305 -7.54 18.93 -10.12
CA GLU A 305 -8.66 19.87 -9.87
C GLU A 305 -8.45 21.26 -10.48
N GLU A 306 -7.29 21.49 -11.09
CA GLU A 306 -6.88 22.76 -11.66
C GLU A 306 -6.93 22.78 -13.20
N GLY A 307 -7.02 23.97 -13.80
CA GLY A 307 -6.83 24.16 -15.23
C GLY A 307 -7.89 23.45 -16.07
N ARG A 308 -7.49 22.82 -17.18
CA ARG A 308 -8.43 22.16 -18.12
C ARG A 308 -8.60 20.65 -17.87
N ASN A 309 -8.17 20.16 -16.71
CA ASN A 309 -8.15 18.74 -16.40
C ASN A 309 -9.59 18.16 -16.29
N TYR A 310 -10.53 18.95 -15.75
CA TYR A 310 -11.97 18.63 -15.69
C TYR A 310 -12.63 18.23 -17.03
N LEU A 311 -12.01 18.56 -18.18
CA LEU A 311 -12.55 18.23 -19.49
C LEU A 311 -12.60 16.72 -19.78
N VAL A 312 -11.86 15.90 -19.03
CA VAL A 312 -11.99 14.43 -19.13
C VAL A 312 -13.35 13.96 -18.58
N ALA A 313 -13.85 14.59 -17.51
CA ALA A 313 -15.18 14.32 -16.94
C ALA A 313 -16.34 15.00 -17.71
N GLU A 314 -16.06 15.74 -18.78
CA GLU A 314 -17.10 16.54 -19.46
C GLU A 314 -18.14 15.68 -20.22
N THR A 315 -19.37 15.65 -19.70
CA THR A 315 -20.50 14.86 -20.20
C THR A 315 -21.44 15.61 -21.16
N ARG A 316 -21.27 16.92 -21.37
CA ARG A 316 -22.17 17.71 -22.24
C ARG A 316 -22.35 17.09 -23.64
N ASN A 317 -23.60 17.01 -24.09
CA ASN A 317 -23.96 16.48 -25.40
C ASN A 317 -23.14 17.12 -26.53
N GLY A 318 -22.43 16.28 -27.30
CA GLY A 318 -21.57 16.70 -28.41
C GLY A 318 -20.17 17.18 -28.02
N PHE A 319 -19.82 17.27 -26.73
CA PHE A 319 -18.43 17.47 -26.33
C PHE A 319 -17.63 16.19 -26.56
N ARG A 320 -16.47 16.31 -27.19
CA ARG A 320 -15.49 15.22 -27.36
C ARG A 320 -14.09 15.76 -27.16
N LEU A 321 -13.22 14.94 -26.58
CA LEU A 321 -11.82 15.25 -26.39
C LEU A 321 -11.10 15.43 -27.74
N TRP A 322 -10.00 16.18 -27.71
CA TRP A 322 -9.19 16.41 -28.91
C TRP A 322 -8.40 15.17 -29.29
N ARG A 323 -8.10 15.04 -30.58
CA ARG A 323 -7.23 13.98 -31.08
C ARG A 323 -5.83 14.07 -30.45
N PRO A 324 -5.16 12.94 -30.25
CA PRO A 324 -3.72 12.91 -30.00
C PRO A 324 -2.97 13.17 -31.30
N ARG A 325 -1.72 13.64 -31.21
CA ARG A 325 -0.78 13.57 -32.34
C ARG A 325 -0.39 12.13 -32.65
N SER A 326 -0.12 11.85 -33.93
CA SER A 326 0.21 10.52 -34.45
C SER A 326 1.39 9.84 -33.74
N GLU A 327 2.37 10.58 -33.23
CA GLU A 327 3.47 10.02 -32.43
C GLU A 327 2.98 9.33 -31.15
N CYS A 328 1.88 9.79 -30.54
CA CYS A 328 1.30 9.16 -29.34
C CYS A 328 0.92 7.70 -29.58
N ALA A 329 0.41 7.37 -30.77
CA ALA A 329 0.02 6.01 -31.10
C ALA A 329 1.22 5.04 -31.07
N THR A 330 2.42 5.54 -31.42
CA THR A 330 3.67 4.78 -31.45
C THR A 330 4.45 4.81 -30.13
N ASP A 331 4.54 5.97 -29.49
CA ASP A 331 5.36 6.24 -28.31
C ASP A 331 4.71 7.39 -27.51
N PRO A 332 3.91 7.08 -26.46
CA PRO A 332 3.29 8.11 -25.62
C PRO A 332 4.31 8.95 -24.83
N GLY A 333 5.53 8.44 -24.62
CA GLY A 333 6.65 9.14 -23.97
C GLY A 333 7.38 10.12 -24.88
N ASN A 334 7.05 10.14 -26.18
CA ASN A 334 7.63 11.07 -27.13
C ASN A 334 7.29 12.53 -26.74
N LYS A 335 8.28 13.43 -26.74
CA LYS A 335 8.10 14.88 -26.50
C LYS A 335 7.05 15.57 -27.39
N CYS A 336 6.72 14.92 -28.51
CA CYS A 336 5.77 15.35 -29.51
C CYS A 336 4.42 14.60 -29.43
N CYS A 337 4.29 13.58 -28.57
CA CYS A 337 2.98 13.14 -28.14
C CYS A 337 2.31 14.25 -27.30
N ARG A 338 1.34 14.92 -27.91
CA ARG A 338 0.58 16.05 -27.37
C ARG A 338 -0.85 15.97 -27.85
N SER A 339 -1.77 16.57 -27.11
CA SER A 339 -3.13 16.77 -27.62
C SER A 339 -3.13 17.80 -28.73
N CYS A 340 -3.95 17.62 -29.77
CA CYS A 340 -4.02 18.55 -30.90
C CYS A 340 -4.46 19.98 -30.51
N SER A 341 -5.08 20.16 -29.35
CA SER A 341 -5.44 21.48 -28.78
C SER A 341 -4.29 22.23 -28.10
N GLN A 342 -3.14 21.58 -27.88
CA GLN A 342 -1.97 22.19 -27.23
C GLN A 342 -1.05 22.92 -28.22
N ASN A 343 0.00 23.56 -27.72
CA ASN A 343 1.04 24.14 -28.58
C ASN A 343 1.85 23.02 -29.26
N GLN A 344 1.94 23.07 -30.60
CA GLN A 344 2.64 22.11 -31.46
C GLN A 344 4.06 22.56 -31.86
N ASP A 345 4.53 23.70 -31.34
CA ASP A 345 5.89 24.20 -31.54
C ASP A 345 6.95 23.13 -31.22
N GLY A 346 7.92 23.00 -32.13
CA GLY A 346 9.04 22.06 -32.03
C GLY A 346 8.73 20.63 -32.48
N CYS A 347 7.55 20.37 -33.05
CA CYS A 347 7.13 19.07 -33.58
C CYS A 347 6.83 19.12 -35.09
N PRO A 348 6.85 17.97 -35.79
CA PRO A 348 6.44 17.89 -37.20
C PRO A 348 4.99 18.35 -37.42
N VAL A 349 4.68 18.80 -38.63
CA VAL A 349 3.26 19.03 -39.02
C VAL A 349 2.53 17.69 -38.98
N ASP A 350 1.38 17.67 -38.31
CA ASP A 350 0.48 16.51 -38.27
C ASP A 350 -0.89 16.93 -38.83
N GLU A 351 -1.24 16.39 -40.00
CA GLU A 351 -2.51 16.68 -40.67
C GLU A 351 -3.72 16.17 -39.86
N ALA A 352 -3.55 15.12 -39.03
CA ALA A 352 -4.60 14.58 -38.18
C ALA A 352 -5.04 15.54 -37.06
N CYS A 353 -4.27 16.60 -36.79
CA CYS A 353 -4.64 17.62 -35.82
C CYS A 353 -5.53 18.74 -36.35
N THR A 354 -5.82 18.81 -37.65
CA THR A 354 -6.74 19.81 -38.21
C THR A 354 -8.08 19.16 -38.55
N GLY A 355 -9.15 19.62 -37.91
CA GLY A 355 -10.52 19.20 -38.20
C GLY A 355 -11.00 19.72 -39.57
N SER A 356 -12.08 19.13 -40.08
CA SER A 356 -12.72 19.56 -41.33
C SER A 356 -13.30 20.98 -41.30
N ASP A 357 -13.42 21.56 -40.10
CA ASP A 357 -13.84 22.92 -39.79
C ASP A 357 -12.65 23.90 -39.66
N GLY A 358 -11.40 23.42 -39.75
CA GLY A 358 -10.17 24.20 -39.59
C GLY A 358 -9.75 24.44 -38.13
N PHE A 359 -10.46 23.86 -37.15
CA PHE A 359 -10.10 23.92 -35.73
C PHE A 359 -9.29 22.68 -35.30
N PRO A 360 -8.69 22.66 -34.09
CA PRO A 360 -8.03 21.46 -33.57
C PRO A 360 -8.97 20.25 -33.58
N ALA A 361 -8.54 19.18 -34.25
CA ALA A 361 -9.37 18.00 -34.49
C ALA A 361 -9.85 17.34 -33.20
N ARG A 362 -11.12 16.91 -33.20
CA ARG A 362 -11.75 16.15 -32.12
C ARG A 362 -11.95 14.69 -32.48
N LEU A 363 -12.04 13.86 -31.45
CA LEU A 363 -12.45 12.47 -31.56
C LEU A 363 -13.94 12.38 -31.87
N SER A 364 -14.36 11.32 -32.55
CA SER A 364 -15.77 11.00 -32.75
C SER A 364 -16.38 10.34 -31.51
N ALA A 365 -17.70 10.20 -31.48
CA ALA A 365 -18.40 9.48 -30.40
C ALA A 365 -18.05 7.99 -30.29
N ALA A 366 -17.46 7.38 -31.33
CA ALA A 366 -16.96 6.01 -31.26
C ALA A 366 -15.52 5.91 -30.74
N GLU A 367 -14.73 6.98 -30.83
CA GLU A 367 -13.33 7.02 -30.39
C GLU A 367 -13.18 7.59 -28.97
N ASP A 368 -14.13 8.45 -28.56
CA ASP A 368 -14.22 9.06 -27.22
C ASP A 368 -15.57 8.73 -26.55
N PRO A 369 -15.79 7.47 -26.15
CA PRO A 369 -16.87 7.10 -25.24
C PRO A 369 -16.52 7.53 -23.81
N VAL A 370 -17.50 8.09 -23.09
CA VAL A 370 -17.28 8.90 -21.87
C VAL A 370 -16.78 8.08 -20.68
N ASN A 371 -17.40 6.91 -20.41
CA ASN A 371 -17.06 6.08 -19.25
C ASN A 371 -15.63 5.52 -19.37
N SER A 372 -15.18 5.27 -20.60
CA SER A 372 -13.84 4.73 -20.85
C SER A 372 -12.75 5.81 -20.91
N ARG A 373 -12.85 6.96 -20.25
CA ARG A 373 -11.84 8.04 -20.39
C ARG A 373 -10.67 7.97 -19.41
N CYS A 374 -10.74 7.14 -18.37
CA CYS A 374 -9.75 7.08 -17.30
C CYS A 374 -8.50 6.22 -17.60
N TRP A 375 -8.40 5.62 -18.81
CA TRP A 375 -7.30 4.72 -19.20
C TRP A 375 -6.54 5.18 -20.47
N ASP A 376 -5.25 4.81 -20.58
CA ASP A 376 -4.30 5.15 -21.66
C ASP A 376 -4.46 6.58 -22.25
N GLN A 377 -4.70 7.57 -21.37
CA GLN A 377 -5.04 8.94 -21.76
C GLN A 377 -3.97 9.58 -22.64
N LYS A 378 -2.70 9.28 -22.38
CA LYS A 378 -1.57 9.82 -23.14
C LYS A 378 -1.61 9.34 -24.59
N ARG A 379 -1.90 8.07 -24.87
CA ARG A 379 -2.06 7.57 -26.25
C ARG A 379 -3.33 8.09 -26.92
N ARG A 380 -4.43 8.14 -26.16
CA ARG A 380 -5.79 8.39 -26.69
C ARG A 380 -6.14 9.86 -26.86
N PHE A 381 -5.60 10.74 -26.02
CA PHE A 381 -5.90 12.18 -26.01
C PHE A 381 -4.64 13.05 -26.16
N GLY A 382 -3.44 12.46 -26.05
CA GLY A 382 -2.17 13.17 -26.14
C GLY A 382 -1.78 13.91 -24.86
N PHE A 383 -2.60 13.81 -23.83
CA PHE A 383 -2.50 14.52 -22.56
C PHE A 383 -2.87 13.58 -21.42
N ASP A 384 -2.33 13.84 -20.24
CA ASP A 384 -2.63 13.11 -19.01
C ASP A 384 -3.34 14.08 -18.07
N PHE A 385 -4.59 13.76 -17.74
CA PHE A 385 -5.50 14.59 -16.95
C PHE A 385 -5.43 14.24 -15.46
N LEU A 386 -4.81 13.11 -15.12
CA LEU A 386 -4.75 12.57 -13.77
C LEU A 386 -3.50 13.05 -13.04
N TYR A 387 -3.49 12.89 -11.72
CA TYR A 387 -2.26 13.04 -10.94
C TYR A 387 -1.29 11.87 -11.22
N PRO A 388 0.04 12.14 -11.24
CA PRO A 388 1.04 11.08 -11.38
C PRO A 388 1.14 10.28 -10.08
N ILE A 389 1.38 8.96 -10.18
CA ILE A 389 1.50 8.05 -9.03
C ILE A 389 2.56 8.51 -8.01
N GLU A 390 3.61 9.18 -8.49
CA GLU A 390 4.63 9.84 -7.67
C GLU A 390 4.03 10.78 -6.60
N ARG A 391 2.89 11.45 -6.84
CA ARG A 391 2.18 12.24 -5.81
C ARG A 391 1.87 11.40 -4.57
N TYR A 392 1.33 10.21 -4.80
CA TYR A 392 0.90 9.29 -3.75
C TYR A 392 2.07 8.51 -3.15
N ARG A 393 3.11 8.16 -3.94
CA ARG A 393 4.37 7.64 -3.38
C ARG A 393 4.96 8.63 -2.36
N ARG A 394 5.07 9.91 -2.73
CA ARG A 394 5.58 10.98 -1.86
C ARG A 394 4.68 11.19 -0.63
N ALA A 395 3.37 11.20 -0.84
CA ALA A 395 2.36 11.31 0.22
C ALA A 395 2.56 10.31 1.37
N PHE A 396 2.94 9.07 1.07
CA PHE A 396 3.11 8.00 2.06
C PHE A 396 4.57 7.73 2.47
N THR A 397 5.55 8.50 1.96
CA THR A 397 6.99 8.27 2.25
C THR A 397 7.79 9.51 2.63
N GLU A 398 7.33 10.73 2.32
CA GLU A 398 8.08 11.97 2.53
C GLU A 398 7.44 12.87 3.59
N ALA A 399 8.24 13.33 4.56
CA ALA A 399 7.81 14.20 5.66
C ALA A 399 7.37 15.61 5.22
N GLN A 400 7.64 15.99 3.96
CA GLN A 400 7.20 17.25 3.37
C GLN A 400 6.68 17.05 1.95
N ILE A 401 5.65 17.81 1.60
CA ILE A 401 4.91 17.73 0.33
C ILE A 401 4.63 19.13 -0.22
N PRO A 402 4.43 19.30 -1.53
CA PRO A 402 4.03 20.58 -2.09
C PRO A 402 2.57 20.91 -1.72
N ASN A 403 2.33 22.13 -1.25
CA ASN A 403 0.99 22.71 -1.15
C ASN A 403 0.46 23.14 -2.55
N ARG A 404 -0.71 23.78 -2.64
CA ARG A 404 -1.28 24.18 -3.95
C ARG A 404 -0.44 25.24 -4.69
N GLN A 405 0.42 25.98 -3.98
CA GLN A 405 1.33 26.96 -4.61
C GLN A 405 2.69 26.34 -5.01
N GLY A 406 2.94 25.08 -4.63
CA GLY A 406 4.18 24.35 -4.90
C GLY A 406 5.25 24.49 -3.82
N ASP A 407 4.96 25.20 -2.72
CA ASP A 407 5.87 25.34 -1.58
C ASP A 407 5.87 24.04 -0.75
N LEU A 408 7.05 23.60 -0.31
CA LEU A 408 7.16 22.41 0.54
C LEU A 408 6.71 22.73 1.97
N VAL A 409 5.65 22.05 2.41
CA VAL A 409 5.05 22.15 3.75
C VAL A 409 5.12 20.79 4.45
N PRO A 410 5.02 20.73 5.80
CA PRO A 410 4.91 19.47 6.53
C PRO A 410 3.77 18.60 6.00
N ASN A 411 4.02 17.29 5.88
CA ASN A 411 3.02 16.31 5.50
C ASN A 411 2.16 15.95 6.73
N PRO A 412 0.82 16.10 6.71
CA PRO A 412 -0.03 15.84 7.87
C PRO A 412 0.13 14.45 8.49
N ILE A 413 0.37 13.39 7.71
CA ILE A 413 0.57 12.04 8.28
C ILE A 413 1.93 11.85 8.97
N PHE A 414 2.86 12.79 8.79
CA PHE A 414 4.19 12.86 9.41
C PHE A 414 4.38 14.17 10.19
N SER A 415 3.28 14.72 10.70
CA SER A 415 3.23 15.91 11.54
C SER A 415 2.47 15.59 12.83
N ASP A 416 2.79 16.32 13.89
CA ASP A 416 1.92 16.44 15.05
C ASP A 416 0.81 17.43 14.67
N LEU A 417 -0.44 16.98 14.74
CA LEU A 417 -1.62 17.77 14.41
C LEU A 417 -2.27 18.40 15.66
N VAL A 418 -1.95 17.91 16.86
CA VAL A 418 -2.61 18.27 18.14
C VAL A 418 -1.55 18.72 19.15
N THR A 419 -0.99 19.91 18.88
CA THR A 419 0.21 20.41 19.58
C THR A 419 0.04 20.77 21.07
N ASP A 420 -1.15 20.57 21.64
CA ASP A 420 -1.48 20.85 23.05
C ASP A 420 -1.75 19.59 23.90
N ASP A 421 -1.53 18.39 23.36
CA ASP A 421 -1.53 17.13 24.11
C ASP A 421 -0.12 16.67 24.57
N GLU A 422 0.00 15.43 25.06
CA GLU A 422 1.29 14.82 25.45
C GLU A 422 1.93 13.97 24.33
N ASP A 423 1.25 13.74 23.20
CA ASP A 423 1.62 12.89 22.06
C ASP A 423 2.34 13.68 20.95
N SER A 424 3.39 14.42 21.35
CA SER A 424 4.31 15.15 20.43
C SER A 424 5.20 14.26 19.53
N ILE A 425 4.73 13.05 19.25
CA ILE A 425 5.39 12.03 18.44
C ILE A 425 5.30 12.43 16.96
N ILE A 426 6.10 11.80 16.11
CA ILE A 426 5.94 11.90 14.65
C ILE A 426 6.02 10.50 14.07
N ARG A 427 4.97 10.13 13.32
CA ARG A 427 4.84 8.82 12.68
C ARG A 427 6.04 8.51 11.81
N ASP A 428 6.56 7.31 11.93
CA ASP A 428 7.57 6.78 11.02
C ASP A 428 6.90 6.42 9.68
N PRO A 429 7.44 6.83 8.51
CA PRO A 429 6.96 6.33 7.22
C PRO A 429 6.88 4.80 7.14
N GLY A 430 7.76 4.05 7.83
CA GLY A 430 7.68 2.59 7.93
C GLY A 430 6.44 2.05 8.66
N LEU A 431 5.63 2.91 9.27
CA LEU A 431 4.36 2.61 9.93
C LEU A 431 3.14 3.01 9.08
N VAL A 432 3.31 3.34 7.80
CA VAL A 432 2.20 3.59 6.86
C VAL A 432 2.07 2.38 5.92
N PHE A 433 0.92 1.73 5.92
CA PHE A 433 0.63 0.56 5.09
C PHE A 433 -0.53 0.85 4.14
N PHE A 434 -0.38 0.47 2.87
CA PHE A 434 -1.41 0.65 1.85
C PHE A 434 -1.73 -0.70 1.20
N ALA A 435 -2.96 -1.15 1.40
CA ALA A 435 -3.50 -2.37 0.83
C ALA A 435 -4.55 -2.03 -0.23
N GLY A 436 -4.42 -2.60 -1.43
CA GLY A 436 -5.46 -2.53 -2.46
C GLY A 436 -6.10 -3.88 -2.70
N ILE A 437 -7.39 -4.00 -2.39
CA ILE A 437 -8.28 -5.06 -2.87
C ILE A 437 -8.86 -4.57 -4.19
N VAL A 438 -8.12 -4.83 -5.27
CA VAL A 438 -8.32 -4.20 -6.58
C VAL A 438 -8.52 -5.22 -7.70
N GLY A 439 -8.86 -4.74 -8.89
CA GLY A 439 -9.05 -5.58 -10.06
C GLY A 439 -7.76 -6.19 -10.60
N VAL A 440 -7.49 -7.42 -10.16
CA VAL A 440 -6.41 -8.31 -10.62
C VAL A 440 -6.86 -9.76 -10.45
N PRO A 441 -6.56 -10.69 -11.38
CA PRO A 441 -6.83 -12.12 -11.16
C PRO A 441 -6.14 -12.62 -9.90
N TRP A 442 -6.89 -13.25 -8.99
CA TRP A 442 -6.32 -13.80 -7.75
C TRP A 442 -5.23 -14.83 -8.05
N GLN A 443 -5.32 -15.52 -9.18
CA GLN A 443 -4.37 -16.52 -9.66
C GLN A 443 -2.96 -15.93 -9.90
N ASP A 444 -2.85 -14.69 -10.35
CA ASP A 444 -1.53 -14.07 -10.62
C ASP A 444 -0.80 -13.70 -9.33
N ILE A 445 -1.56 -13.32 -8.30
CA ILE A 445 -1.04 -12.84 -7.01
C ILE A 445 -1.01 -13.91 -5.92
N ALA A 446 -1.64 -15.07 -6.10
CA ALA A 446 -1.55 -16.21 -5.19
C ALA A 446 -0.14 -16.83 -5.15
N ARG A 447 0.24 -17.42 -4.03
CA ARG A 447 1.43 -18.29 -3.96
C ARG A 447 1.21 -19.56 -4.80
N LEU A 448 2.29 -20.13 -5.33
CA LEU A 448 2.23 -21.37 -6.12
C LEU A 448 2.45 -22.58 -5.21
N ASN A 449 1.66 -23.64 -5.38
CA ASN A 449 1.86 -24.91 -4.67
C ASN A 449 3.04 -25.71 -5.25
N ALA A 450 3.29 -26.90 -4.69
CA ALA A 450 4.38 -27.79 -5.13
C ALA A 450 4.25 -28.33 -6.57
N ALA A 451 3.10 -28.17 -7.23
CA ALA A 451 2.90 -28.47 -8.65
C ALA A 451 3.15 -27.25 -9.57
N GLY A 452 3.39 -26.06 -9.01
CA GLY A 452 3.53 -24.81 -9.75
C GLY A 452 2.20 -24.10 -10.04
N GLU A 453 1.10 -24.53 -9.41
CA GLU A 453 -0.25 -24.02 -9.64
C GLU A 453 -0.63 -22.97 -8.57
N PRO A 454 -1.36 -21.90 -8.90
CA PRO A 454 -1.88 -20.93 -7.93
C PRO A 454 -2.79 -21.58 -6.87
N ASP A 455 -2.46 -21.39 -5.59
CA ASP A 455 -3.14 -22.09 -4.49
C ASP A 455 -3.20 -21.23 -3.22
N LEU A 456 -4.40 -20.75 -2.88
CA LEU A 456 -4.63 -19.90 -1.71
C LEU A 456 -4.60 -20.66 -0.37
N LEU A 457 -4.56 -21.99 -0.39
CA LEU A 457 -4.57 -22.83 0.81
C LEU A 457 -3.24 -23.54 1.05
N GLN A 458 -2.52 -23.91 -0.01
CA GLN A 458 -1.26 -24.70 0.04
C GLN A 458 -0.11 -24.08 -0.77
N GLY A 459 -0.27 -22.84 -1.25
CA GLY A 459 0.80 -22.08 -1.89
C GLY A 459 2.03 -21.94 -0.98
N LEU A 460 3.22 -22.09 -1.56
CA LEU A 460 4.49 -22.11 -0.85
C LEU A 460 5.08 -20.71 -0.71
N ASN A 461 5.62 -20.39 0.47
CA ASN A 461 6.45 -19.21 0.68
C ASN A 461 7.87 -19.39 0.09
N GLU A 462 8.72 -18.37 0.23
CA GLU A 462 10.13 -18.40 -0.20
C GLU A 462 10.96 -19.56 0.40
N ASP A 463 10.58 -20.03 1.61
CA ASP A 463 11.21 -21.16 2.30
C ASP A 463 10.68 -22.54 1.83
N GLY A 464 9.66 -22.57 0.96
CA GLY A 464 9.01 -23.79 0.48
C GLY A 464 7.98 -24.38 1.46
N GLU A 465 7.57 -23.62 2.47
CA GLU A 465 6.54 -24.02 3.45
C GLU A 465 5.14 -23.67 2.94
N PRO A 466 4.14 -24.57 3.06
CA PRO A 466 2.77 -24.35 2.58
C PRO A 466 2.02 -23.41 3.53
N VAL A 467 1.98 -22.11 3.19
CA VAL A 467 1.31 -21.06 3.97
C VAL A 467 0.02 -20.55 3.30
N GLY A 468 -0.17 -20.80 2.00
CA GLY A 468 -1.31 -20.30 1.23
C GLY A 468 -1.26 -18.79 0.98
N GLY A 469 -2.42 -18.18 0.72
CA GLY A 469 -2.58 -16.73 0.57
C GLY A 469 -1.89 -16.08 -0.64
N PHE A 470 -1.81 -14.75 -0.61
CA PHE A 470 -1.18 -13.93 -1.64
C PHE A 470 0.31 -13.69 -1.40
N LYS A 471 1.05 -13.52 -2.50
CA LYS A 471 2.46 -13.13 -2.53
C LYS A 471 2.65 -11.78 -1.83
N ASN A 472 3.68 -11.69 -0.99
CA ASN A 472 4.16 -10.43 -0.39
C ASN A 472 4.97 -9.61 -1.41
N ALA A 473 5.44 -8.42 -1.02
CA ALA A 473 6.20 -7.53 -1.92
C ALA A 473 7.49 -8.15 -2.50
N THR A 474 8.21 -8.96 -1.74
CA THR A 474 9.43 -9.66 -2.18
C THR A 474 9.09 -10.78 -3.16
N GLU A 475 8.06 -11.57 -2.86
CA GLU A 475 7.56 -12.64 -3.73
C GLU A 475 6.99 -12.09 -5.05
N LEU A 476 6.28 -10.95 -5.02
CA LEU A 476 5.81 -10.23 -6.21
C LEU A 476 6.97 -9.66 -7.04
N GLY A 477 8.03 -9.21 -6.38
CA GLY A 477 9.26 -8.71 -7.02
C GLY A 477 10.19 -9.81 -7.56
N SER A 478 9.97 -11.07 -7.21
CA SER A 478 10.85 -12.18 -7.55
C SER A 478 10.56 -12.79 -8.94
N PRO A 479 11.60 -13.27 -9.66
CA PRO A 479 11.42 -13.98 -10.93
C PRO A 479 10.54 -15.22 -10.79
N LEU A 480 9.76 -15.51 -11.82
CA LEU A 480 8.84 -16.65 -11.87
C LEU A 480 8.88 -17.39 -13.20
N LEU A 481 8.27 -18.58 -13.22
CA LEU A 481 8.18 -19.47 -14.39
C LEU A 481 9.57 -19.76 -15.00
N ASP A 482 10.47 -20.34 -14.21
CA ASP A 482 11.87 -20.63 -14.56
C ASP A 482 12.68 -19.41 -15.04
N ASN A 483 12.38 -18.21 -14.53
CA ASN A 483 12.92 -16.91 -14.95
C ASN A 483 12.49 -16.49 -16.38
N ALA A 484 11.36 -17.00 -16.88
CA ALA A 484 10.74 -16.49 -18.11
C ALA A 484 10.28 -15.03 -17.95
N PHE A 485 9.92 -14.63 -16.72
CA PHE A 485 9.56 -13.26 -16.36
C PHE A 485 10.40 -12.78 -15.18
N SER A 486 10.71 -11.49 -15.18
CA SER A 486 11.56 -10.85 -14.17
C SER A 486 10.89 -10.69 -12.80
N SER A 487 9.56 -10.57 -12.78
CA SER A 487 8.74 -10.36 -11.58
C SER A 487 7.26 -10.61 -11.87
N THR A 488 6.44 -10.81 -10.84
CA THR A 488 4.97 -10.84 -11.01
C THR A 488 4.46 -9.48 -11.50
N TRP A 489 5.12 -8.38 -11.11
CA TRP A 489 4.83 -7.03 -11.63
C TRP A 489 4.96 -6.91 -13.16
N GLU A 490 5.88 -7.64 -13.79
CA GLU A 490 5.97 -7.68 -15.25
C GLU A 490 4.69 -8.26 -15.87
N LEU A 491 4.08 -9.26 -15.22
CA LEU A 491 2.82 -9.86 -15.66
C LEU A 491 1.64 -8.92 -15.48
N ILE A 492 1.41 -8.42 -14.26
CA ILE A 492 0.15 -7.73 -13.92
C ILE A 492 0.16 -6.23 -14.19
N LEU A 493 1.34 -5.61 -14.34
CA LEU A 493 1.49 -4.15 -14.48
C LEU A 493 2.36 -3.74 -15.68
N GLY A 494 3.33 -4.56 -16.06
CA GLY A 494 4.29 -4.21 -17.13
C GLY A 494 5.24 -3.10 -16.70
N ASP A 495 5.40 -2.07 -17.52
CA ASP A 495 6.23 -0.89 -17.21
C ASP A 495 5.51 0.41 -17.60
N PRO A 496 4.68 0.96 -16.68
CA PRO A 496 3.93 2.20 -16.92
C PRO A 496 4.82 3.40 -17.27
N ALA A 497 6.02 3.50 -16.65
CA ALA A 497 6.96 4.58 -16.91
C ALA A 497 7.56 4.54 -18.34
N LYS A 498 7.46 3.40 -19.02
CA LYS A 498 7.80 3.23 -20.45
C LYS A 498 6.59 2.94 -21.34
N TYR A 499 5.37 3.13 -20.83
CA TYR A 499 4.10 2.81 -21.51
C TYR A 499 4.05 1.37 -22.09
N GLN A 500 4.67 0.41 -21.39
CA GLN A 500 4.61 -1.01 -21.76
C GLN A 500 3.47 -1.68 -21.01
N ALA A 501 2.54 -2.26 -21.76
CA ALA A 501 1.40 -2.98 -21.21
C ALA A 501 1.84 -4.21 -20.37
N PRO A 502 0.99 -4.65 -19.42
CA PRO A 502 1.10 -5.93 -18.72
C PRO A 502 1.39 -7.12 -19.67
N LYS A 503 2.18 -8.10 -19.22
CA LYS A 503 2.41 -9.34 -20.02
C LYS A 503 1.27 -10.34 -19.90
N ASP A 504 0.48 -10.29 -18.83
CA ASP A 504 -0.78 -11.01 -18.78
C ASP A 504 -1.84 -10.29 -19.63
N PRO A 505 -2.41 -10.94 -20.67
CA PRO A 505 -3.42 -10.32 -21.51
C PRO A 505 -4.72 -9.93 -20.77
N PHE A 506 -5.06 -10.56 -19.64
CA PHE A 506 -6.25 -10.19 -18.86
C PHE A 506 -6.06 -8.87 -18.10
N MET A 507 -4.83 -8.47 -17.81
CA MET A 507 -4.51 -7.18 -17.19
C MET A 507 -4.35 -6.02 -18.20
N VAL A 508 -4.44 -6.26 -19.51
CA VAL A 508 -4.39 -5.20 -20.52
C VAL A 508 -5.75 -4.49 -20.60
N GLU A 509 -5.80 -3.20 -20.28
CA GLU A 509 -6.97 -2.35 -20.49
C GLU A 509 -7.31 -2.25 -21.99
N SER A 510 -8.55 -2.59 -22.36
CA SER A 510 -9.01 -2.52 -23.75
C SER A 510 -10.53 -2.44 -23.84
N THR A 511 -11.03 -1.65 -24.80
CA THR A 511 -12.45 -1.66 -25.22
C THR A 511 -12.73 -2.75 -26.27
N ALA A 512 -11.69 -3.27 -26.94
CA ALA A 512 -11.80 -4.33 -27.94
C ALA A 512 -11.43 -5.69 -27.33
N PRO A 513 -12.05 -6.80 -27.78
CA PRO A 513 -11.64 -8.15 -27.41
C PRO A 513 -10.14 -8.37 -27.60
N ARG A 514 -9.49 -8.86 -26.55
CA ARG A 514 -8.06 -9.13 -26.46
C ARG A 514 -7.76 -10.54 -26.95
N SER A 515 -6.49 -10.95 -26.93
CA SER A 515 -6.09 -12.31 -27.29
C SER A 515 -4.81 -12.72 -26.57
N GLY A 516 -4.60 -14.02 -26.44
CA GLY A 516 -3.44 -14.60 -25.74
C GLY A 516 -3.89 -15.59 -24.67
N SER A 517 -3.04 -15.80 -23.67
CA SER A 517 -3.29 -16.71 -22.55
C SER A 517 -2.61 -16.18 -21.30
N ASN A 518 -3.18 -16.44 -20.13
CA ASN A 518 -2.55 -16.08 -18.86
C ASN A 518 -1.23 -16.88 -18.70
N PRO A 519 -0.08 -16.22 -18.44
CA PRO A 519 1.20 -16.92 -18.38
C PRO A 519 1.35 -17.93 -17.24
N ILE A 520 0.57 -17.80 -16.16
CA ILE A 520 0.66 -18.65 -14.96
C ILE A 520 -0.29 -19.85 -15.09
N THR A 521 -1.57 -19.63 -15.39
CA THR A 521 -2.58 -20.70 -15.45
C THR A 521 -2.67 -21.37 -16.82
N GLY A 522 -2.22 -20.71 -17.89
CA GLY A 522 -2.41 -21.14 -19.27
C GLY A 522 -3.82 -20.90 -19.82
N ASP A 523 -4.72 -20.26 -19.06
CA ASP A 523 -6.10 -19.98 -19.50
C ASP A 523 -6.09 -19.10 -20.76
N THR A 524 -6.73 -19.57 -21.84
CA THR A 524 -6.80 -18.85 -23.12
C THR A 524 -7.93 -17.84 -23.12
N ILE A 525 -7.68 -16.64 -23.66
CA ILE A 525 -8.75 -15.68 -23.94
C ILE A 525 -9.68 -16.22 -25.03
N ILE A 526 -10.98 -16.29 -24.73
CA ILE A 526 -12.03 -16.78 -25.63
C ILE A 526 -12.70 -15.57 -26.31
N GLN A 527 -12.79 -15.58 -27.64
CA GLN A 527 -13.40 -14.48 -28.40
C GLN A 527 -14.94 -14.44 -28.29
N PRO A 528 -15.59 -13.28 -28.53
CA PRO A 528 -17.04 -13.14 -28.40
C PRO A 528 -17.86 -14.07 -29.31
N ASP A 529 -17.32 -14.53 -30.44
CA ASP A 529 -17.94 -15.45 -31.40
C ASP A 529 -17.54 -16.93 -31.21
N GLN A 530 -16.63 -17.24 -30.29
CA GLN A 530 -16.08 -18.58 -30.07
C GLN A 530 -16.79 -19.35 -28.96
N THR A 531 -16.89 -20.67 -29.14
CA THR A 531 -17.28 -21.60 -28.07
C THR A 531 -16.10 -21.85 -27.14
N GLY A 532 -16.28 -21.59 -25.85
CA GLY A 532 -15.28 -21.81 -24.81
C GLY A 532 -15.57 -20.99 -23.55
N TRP A 533 -14.86 -21.31 -22.48
CA TRP A 533 -14.90 -20.58 -21.22
C TRP A 533 -13.56 -20.76 -20.48
N ASN A 534 -13.01 -19.69 -19.89
CA ASN A 534 -11.82 -19.71 -19.03
C ASN A 534 -12.17 -19.39 -17.57
N THR A 535 -11.26 -19.64 -16.62
CA THR A 535 -11.56 -19.45 -15.17
C THR A 535 -11.37 -18.00 -14.68
N ILE A 536 -10.77 -17.13 -15.50
CA ILE A 536 -10.38 -15.77 -15.12
C ILE A 536 -11.50 -14.77 -15.45
N ASN A 537 -11.81 -14.57 -16.73
CA ASN A 537 -12.85 -13.66 -17.21
C ASN A 537 -13.99 -14.34 -17.98
N GLY A 538 -13.95 -15.66 -18.09
CA GLY A 538 -14.90 -16.44 -18.89
C GLY A 538 -14.66 -16.32 -20.38
N ARG A 539 -14.94 -15.14 -20.95
CA ARG A 539 -14.74 -14.78 -22.35
C ARG A 539 -14.79 -13.25 -22.54
N GLU A 540 -14.17 -12.77 -23.60
CA GLU A 540 -14.35 -11.38 -24.04
C GLU A 540 -15.77 -11.17 -24.60
N TYR A 541 -16.24 -9.92 -24.59
CA TYR A 541 -17.60 -9.55 -25.00
C TYR A 541 -17.63 -8.33 -25.92
N THR A 542 -18.76 -8.10 -26.57
CA THR A 542 -18.92 -7.05 -27.57
C THR A 542 -19.39 -5.75 -26.92
N ILE A 543 -18.48 -4.77 -26.81
CA ILE A 543 -18.81 -3.41 -26.37
C ILE A 543 -19.35 -2.62 -27.58
N PRO A 544 -20.64 -2.22 -27.64
CA PRO A 544 -21.22 -1.70 -28.87
C PRO A 544 -20.68 -0.32 -29.26
N GLN A 545 -20.41 -0.13 -30.55
CA GLN A 545 -19.93 1.14 -31.09
C GLN A 545 -20.95 2.26 -30.85
N GLY A 546 -20.55 3.31 -30.13
CA GLY A 546 -21.43 4.44 -29.79
C GLY A 546 -22.23 4.27 -28.50
N SER A 547 -21.94 3.24 -27.69
CA SER A 547 -22.33 3.21 -26.28
C SER A 547 -21.60 4.29 -25.46
N THR A 548 -21.86 4.35 -24.16
CA THR A 548 -21.09 5.17 -23.21
C THR A 548 -19.66 4.69 -22.98
N GLY A 549 -19.31 3.50 -23.47
CA GLY A 549 -18.01 2.85 -23.26
C GLY A 549 -18.00 1.89 -22.07
N ASP A 550 -17.07 0.94 -22.12
CA ASP A 550 -16.80 -0.10 -21.12
C ASP A 550 -15.38 -0.65 -21.35
N LEU A 551 -14.89 -1.61 -20.54
CA LEU A 551 -13.62 -2.30 -20.71
C LEU A 551 -13.79 -3.84 -20.66
N GLN A 552 -12.87 -4.57 -21.27
CA GLN A 552 -12.80 -6.03 -21.11
C GLN A 552 -12.34 -6.37 -19.67
N TYR A 553 -13.02 -7.33 -19.04
CA TYR A 553 -12.80 -7.63 -17.62
C TYR A 553 -11.43 -8.27 -17.36
N ALA A 554 -10.79 -7.86 -16.25
CA ALA A 554 -9.61 -8.52 -15.72
C ALA A 554 -9.98 -9.87 -15.11
N CYS A 555 -11.04 -9.90 -14.32
CA CYS A 555 -11.55 -11.12 -13.69
C CYS A 555 -13.05 -11.03 -13.42
N ILE A 556 -13.70 -12.18 -13.23
CA ILE A 556 -15.11 -12.30 -12.85
C ILE A 556 -15.31 -13.39 -11.79
N PHE A 557 -16.40 -13.31 -11.02
CA PHE A 557 -16.74 -14.29 -9.98
C PHE A 557 -18.26 -14.50 -9.87
N ASP A 558 -18.70 -15.67 -9.38
CA ASP A 558 -20.11 -16.01 -9.21
C ASP A 558 -20.79 -15.21 -8.10
N LEU A 559 -22.00 -14.70 -8.38
CA LEU A 559 -22.82 -14.04 -7.37
C LEU A 559 -23.57 -15.09 -6.53
N PRO A 560 -23.57 -14.99 -5.19
CA PRO A 560 -24.38 -15.86 -4.32
C PRO A 560 -25.88 -15.79 -4.62
N GLN A 561 -26.34 -14.66 -5.18
CA GLN A 561 -27.71 -14.47 -5.65
C GLN A 561 -27.73 -13.73 -6.99
N SER A 562 -28.50 -14.23 -7.95
CA SER A 562 -28.62 -13.59 -9.27
C SER A 562 -29.48 -12.34 -9.22
N LYS A 563 -29.03 -11.25 -9.87
CA LYS A 563 -29.75 -9.98 -9.96
C LYS A 563 -30.60 -9.90 -11.23
N SER A 564 -31.79 -9.30 -11.12
CA SER A 564 -32.61 -8.94 -12.29
C SER A 564 -32.28 -7.52 -12.74
N CYS A 565 -32.15 -7.35 -14.05
CA CYS A 565 -31.74 -6.10 -14.68
C CYS A 565 -32.82 -5.54 -15.61
N GLU A 566 -34.07 -5.94 -15.34
CA GLU A 566 -35.26 -5.36 -15.94
C GLU A 566 -35.47 -3.93 -15.41
N GLY A 567 -35.57 -2.95 -16.33
CA GLY A 567 -35.81 -1.55 -15.99
C GLY A 567 -34.52 -0.73 -15.78
N ASN A 568 -34.65 0.36 -15.01
CA ASN A 568 -33.61 1.39 -14.86
C ASN A 568 -32.85 1.29 -13.52
N ALA A 569 -32.64 0.08 -12.97
CA ALA A 569 -31.78 -0.08 -11.81
C ALA A 569 -30.37 0.45 -12.13
N GLN A 570 -29.84 1.36 -11.32
CA GLN A 570 -28.57 2.07 -11.61
C GLN A 570 -27.38 1.10 -11.74
N SER A 571 -27.43 -0.02 -11.02
CA SER A 571 -26.33 -0.97 -10.77
C SER A 571 -26.60 -2.36 -11.37
N CYS A 572 -26.48 -2.49 -12.69
CA CYS A 572 -26.38 -3.80 -13.35
C CYS A 572 -25.74 -3.71 -14.75
N ASP A 573 -24.89 -4.70 -15.04
CA ASP A 573 -24.10 -4.89 -16.28
C ASP A 573 -24.84 -5.64 -17.40
N CYS A 574 -25.94 -6.33 -17.07
CA CYS A 574 -26.71 -7.21 -17.97
C CYS A 574 -27.91 -6.55 -18.66
N ARG A 575 -27.94 -5.23 -18.79
CA ARG A 575 -29.05 -4.52 -19.46
C ARG A 575 -29.03 -4.74 -20.97
N GLU A 576 -30.20 -4.72 -21.61
CA GLU A 576 -30.29 -4.76 -23.07
C GLU A 576 -29.74 -3.46 -23.68
N LEU A 577 -28.82 -3.58 -24.64
CA LEU A 577 -28.27 -2.45 -25.39
C LEU A 577 -29.01 -2.31 -26.72
N GLN A 578 -29.52 -1.11 -27.03
CA GLN A 578 -30.30 -0.90 -28.25
C GLN A 578 -29.45 -1.18 -29.51
N GLY A 579 -29.87 -2.16 -30.30
CA GLY A 579 -29.26 -2.50 -31.58
C GLY A 579 -28.07 -3.46 -31.51
N ALA A 580 -27.73 -4.01 -30.35
CA ALA A 580 -26.69 -5.03 -30.20
C ALA A 580 -27.20 -6.19 -29.31
N PRO A 581 -26.88 -7.47 -29.64
CA PRO A 581 -27.13 -8.57 -28.72
C PRO A 581 -26.23 -8.45 -27.49
N ASN A 582 -26.77 -8.70 -26.30
CA ASN A 582 -25.96 -8.82 -25.09
C ASN A 582 -25.24 -10.18 -25.10
N ASP A 583 -23.91 -10.19 -25.18
CA ASP A 583 -23.06 -11.39 -25.13
C ASP A 583 -22.17 -11.45 -23.85
N ASN A 584 -22.39 -10.54 -22.91
CA ASN A 584 -21.58 -10.30 -21.70
C ASN A 584 -21.46 -11.57 -20.81
N PRO A 585 -20.25 -12.00 -20.40
CA PRO A 585 -20.02 -13.17 -19.55
C PRO A 585 -20.71 -13.12 -18.18
N LEU A 586 -21.09 -11.93 -17.70
CA LEU A 586 -21.76 -11.76 -16.40
C LEU A 586 -23.21 -12.25 -16.40
N CYS A 587 -23.78 -12.47 -17.59
CA CYS A 587 -25.20 -12.59 -17.82
C CYS A 587 -25.58 -14.04 -18.14
N ARG A 588 -26.74 -14.47 -17.62
CA ARG A 588 -27.22 -15.84 -17.77
C ARG A 588 -27.41 -16.18 -19.25
N PRO A 589 -27.00 -17.38 -19.73
CA PRO A 589 -27.29 -17.83 -21.09
C PRO A 589 -28.80 -17.89 -21.36
N GLU A 590 -29.20 -17.65 -22.60
CA GLU A 590 -30.58 -17.94 -23.04
C GLU A 590 -30.95 -19.43 -22.83
N ALA A 591 -32.25 -19.70 -22.66
CA ALA A 591 -32.75 -21.03 -22.36
C ALA A 591 -32.39 -22.05 -23.45
N GLY A 592 -31.64 -23.10 -23.07
CA GLY A 592 -31.13 -24.12 -24.00
C GLY A 592 -29.72 -23.84 -24.53
N SER A 593 -29.14 -22.69 -24.19
CA SER A 593 -27.72 -22.39 -24.38
C SER A 593 -26.90 -22.75 -23.14
N SER A 594 -25.57 -22.84 -23.29
CA SER A 594 -24.63 -23.05 -22.18
C SER A 594 -23.78 -21.79 -21.92
N GLN A 595 -22.94 -21.82 -20.89
CA GLN A 595 -22.08 -20.68 -20.56
C GLN A 595 -20.96 -20.50 -21.59
N GLU A 596 -20.41 -21.63 -22.06
CA GLU A 596 -19.37 -21.74 -23.08
C GLU A 596 -19.88 -21.41 -24.49
N ALA A 597 -21.19 -21.50 -24.74
CA ALA A 597 -21.76 -21.22 -26.05
C ALA A 597 -21.74 -19.71 -26.36
N PRO A 598 -21.31 -19.30 -27.58
CA PRO A 598 -21.45 -17.92 -28.03
C PRO A 598 -22.92 -17.62 -28.33
N GLY A 599 -23.35 -16.39 -28.07
CA GLY A 599 -24.71 -15.94 -28.37
C GLY A 599 -25.28 -14.99 -27.34
N ALA A 600 -26.59 -14.75 -27.45
CA ALA A 600 -27.31 -13.84 -26.57
C ALA A 600 -27.41 -14.35 -25.13
N ARG A 601 -27.47 -13.39 -24.20
CA ARG A 601 -27.62 -13.56 -22.76
C ARG A 601 -28.87 -12.81 -22.28
N THR A 602 -29.45 -13.27 -21.18
CA THR A 602 -30.66 -12.64 -20.60
C THR A 602 -30.30 -11.43 -19.73
N THR A 603 -31.31 -10.64 -19.37
CA THR A 603 -31.23 -9.54 -18.38
C THR A 603 -31.06 -10.02 -16.93
N THR A 604 -30.44 -11.18 -16.71
CA THR A 604 -30.19 -11.73 -15.37
C THR A 604 -28.69 -11.86 -15.14
N GLN A 605 -28.17 -11.03 -14.25
CA GLN A 605 -26.76 -11.08 -13.86
C GLN A 605 -26.54 -12.22 -12.86
N ILE A 606 -25.53 -13.05 -13.12
CA ILE A 606 -25.15 -14.22 -12.31
C ILE A 606 -23.70 -14.16 -11.84
N LYS A 607 -22.89 -13.25 -12.38
CA LYS A 607 -21.51 -12.99 -11.96
C LYS A 607 -21.27 -11.49 -11.81
N ALA A 608 -20.24 -11.12 -11.06
CA ALA A 608 -19.69 -9.76 -11.00
C ALA A 608 -18.27 -9.72 -11.61
N LYS A 609 -17.81 -8.50 -11.92
CA LYS A 609 -16.54 -8.21 -12.60
C LYS A 609 -15.54 -7.44 -11.74
N ALA A 610 -14.33 -7.31 -12.27
CA ALA A 610 -13.43 -6.17 -12.10
C ALA A 610 -12.69 -5.84 -13.41
N TYR A 611 -12.28 -4.58 -13.58
CA TYR A 611 -11.37 -4.10 -14.64
C TYR A 611 -9.91 -4.08 -14.13
N PRO A 612 -8.89 -3.94 -14.98
CA PRO A 612 -7.49 -3.89 -14.52
C PRO A 612 -7.18 -2.64 -13.67
N GLY A 613 -6.97 -2.81 -12.36
CA GLY A 613 -6.62 -1.72 -11.41
C GLY A 613 -5.14 -1.31 -11.47
N LEU A 614 -4.67 -0.86 -12.64
CA LEU A 614 -3.24 -0.69 -12.91
C LEU A 614 -2.59 0.44 -12.12
N ARG A 615 -3.31 1.53 -11.82
CA ARG A 615 -2.75 2.70 -11.13
C ARG A 615 -2.55 2.44 -9.64
N GLU A 616 -3.49 1.75 -9.02
CA GLU A 616 -3.42 1.26 -7.65
C GLU A 616 -2.29 0.24 -7.50
N LEU A 617 -2.20 -0.74 -8.42
CA LEU A 617 -1.09 -1.70 -8.46
C LEU A 617 0.27 -1.01 -8.65
N GLN A 618 0.33 0.07 -9.43
CA GLN A 618 1.57 0.86 -9.56
C GLN A 618 1.99 1.51 -8.25
N LEU A 619 1.05 2.12 -7.51
CA LEU A 619 1.33 2.69 -6.20
C LEU A 619 1.78 1.61 -5.21
N ILE A 620 1.05 0.50 -5.13
CA ILE A 620 1.37 -0.62 -4.23
C ILE A 620 2.80 -1.13 -4.49
N ARG A 621 3.20 -1.29 -5.76
CA ARG A 621 4.58 -1.63 -6.13
C ARG A 621 5.59 -0.57 -5.67
N GLU A 622 5.29 0.71 -5.84
CA GLU A 622 6.21 1.82 -5.52
C GLU A 622 6.37 2.05 -4.01
N LEU A 623 5.43 1.58 -3.19
CA LEU A 623 5.53 1.50 -1.73
C LEU A 623 6.30 0.25 -1.25
N GLY A 624 6.65 -0.67 -2.15
CA GLY A 624 7.48 -1.84 -1.86
C GLY A 624 6.94 -2.65 -0.67
N PRO A 625 7.72 -2.90 0.39
CA PRO A 625 7.25 -3.66 1.56
C PRO A 625 6.07 -3.04 2.32
N GLN A 626 5.68 -1.79 2.07
CA GLN A 626 4.50 -1.17 2.68
C GLN A 626 3.22 -1.36 1.84
N GLY A 627 3.38 -1.78 0.58
CA GLY A 627 2.29 -2.10 -0.33
C GLY A 627 1.82 -3.56 -0.18
N ILE A 628 0.51 -3.75 -0.17
CA ILE A 628 -0.14 -5.07 -0.04
C ILE A 628 -1.16 -5.24 -1.17
N VAL A 629 -1.05 -6.32 -1.94
CA VAL A 629 -1.96 -6.61 -3.06
C VAL A 629 -3.00 -7.64 -2.65
N GLY A 630 -4.28 -7.35 -2.90
CA GLY A 630 -5.39 -8.29 -2.84
C GLY A 630 -6.24 -8.23 -4.11
N SER A 631 -6.91 -9.34 -4.43
CA SER A 631 -7.87 -9.39 -5.53
C SER A 631 -9.28 -9.08 -5.06
N VAL A 632 -9.96 -8.18 -5.76
CA VAL A 632 -11.39 -7.91 -5.61
C VAL A 632 -12.29 -9.02 -6.20
N CYS A 633 -11.71 -9.93 -6.98
CA CYS A 633 -12.36 -11.15 -7.49
C CYS A 633 -12.02 -12.33 -6.55
N PRO A 634 -12.92 -12.71 -5.61
CA PRO A 634 -12.68 -13.83 -4.72
C PRO A 634 -12.60 -15.16 -5.48
N ALA A 635 -11.79 -16.10 -4.97
CA ALA A 635 -11.70 -17.43 -5.56
C ALA A 635 -12.99 -18.26 -5.41
N GLN A 636 -13.74 -18.04 -4.33
CA GLN A 636 -15.01 -18.72 -4.07
C GLN A 636 -15.89 -17.96 -3.06
N LEU A 637 -17.21 -18.15 -3.14
CA LEU A 637 -18.22 -17.58 -2.24
C LEU A 637 -19.24 -18.61 -1.72
N GLU A 638 -18.92 -19.91 -1.78
CA GLU A 638 -19.81 -21.00 -1.37
C GLU A 638 -19.41 -21.63 -0.01
N ARG A 639 -18.11 -21.83 0.20
CA ARG A 639 -17.55 -22.49 1.40
C ARG A 639 -17.20 -21.43 2.44
N THR A 640 -18.22 -20.91 3.14
CA THR A 640 -18.12 -19.76 4.07
C THR A 640 -17.18 -19.94 5.27
N ASN A 641 -16.67 -21.14 5.52
CA ASN A 641 -15.78 -21.44 6.65
C ASN A 641 -14.32 -21.61 6.22
N ASP A 642 -14.03 -21.57 4.91
CA ASP A 642 -12.71 -21.86 4.38
C ASP A 642 -11.89 -20.56 4.26
N ALA A 643 -10.55 -20.69 4.29
CA ALA A 643 -9.64 -19.55 4.27
C ALA A 643 -9.55 -18.84 2.90
N ASP A 644 -10.03 -19.49 1.83
CA ASP A 644 -10.15 -18.95 0.47
C ASP A 644 -11.49 -18.24 0.20
N TYR A 645 -12.37 -18.12 1.19
CA TYR A 645 -13.68 -17.47 1.07
C TYR A 645 -13.58 -15.95 0.97
N GLY A 646 -14.23 -15.37 -0.05
CA GLY A 646 -14.37 -13.92 -0.16
C GLY A 646 -13.02 -13.20 -0.15
N TYR A 647 -12.90 -12.17 0.70
CA TYR A 647 -11.66 -11.41 0.86
C TYR A 647 -10.76 -11.91 2.00
N ARG A 648 -11.01 -13.08 2.61
CA ARG A 648 -10.12 -13.64 3.64
C ARG A 648 -8.65 -13.76 3.21
N PRO A 649 -8.30 -14.13 1.96
CA PRO A 649 -6.90 -14.13 1.52
C PRO A 649 -6.27 -12.73 1.53
N ALA A 650 -7.03 -11.68 1.20
CA ALA A 650 -6.57 -10.30 1.25
C ALA A 650 -6.42 -9.81 2.69
N ILE A 651 -7.44 -10.03 3.53
CA ILE A 651 -7.43 -9.69 4.95
C ILE A 651 -6.29 -10.42 5.69
N GLY A 652 -6.05 -11.69 5.37
CA GLY A 652 -4.91 -12.47 5.85
C GLY A 652 -3.57 -11.84 5.47
N ALA A 653 -3.37 -11.50 4.19
CA ALA A 653 -2.15 -10.83 3.74
C ALA A 653 -1.94 -9.45 4.40
N ILE A 654 -3.02 -8.71 4.68
CA ILE A 654 -2.97 -7.43 5.41
C ILE A 654 -2.53 -7.66 6.85
N ILE A 655 -3.23 -8.53 7.59
CA ILE A 655 -2.91 -8.87 8.98
C ILE A 655 -1.49 -9.41 9.08
N ASP A 656 -1.09 -10.36 8.23
CA ASP A 656 0.24 -10.97 8.25
C ASP A 656 1.34 -9.94 8.00
N ARG A 657 1.08 -8.90 7.19
CA ARG A 657 2.03 -7.81 7.03
C ARG A 657 2.10 -6.92 8.27
N LEU A 658 0.96 -6.53 8.84
CA LEU A 658 0.90 -5.71 10.06
C LEU A 658 1.58 -6.41 11.25
N LYS A 659 1.40 -7.73 11.40
CA LYS A 659 2.10 -8.57 12.39
C LYS A 659 3.61 -8.38 12.41
N THR A 660 4.25 -8.20 11.25
CA THR A 660 5.72 -8.04 11.18
C THR A 660 6.23 -6.77 11.89
N VAL A 661 5.36 -5.78 12.09
CA VAL A 661 5.64 -4.57 12.88
C VAL A 661 5.16 -4.74 14.33
N LEU A 662 3.94 -5.28 14.52
CA LEU A 662 3.33 -5.47 15.85
C LEU A 662 4.08 -6.49 16.74
N GLY A 663 4.70 -7.52 16.14
CA GLY A 663 5.39 -8.60 16.87
C GLY A 663 6.82 -8.28 17.33
N GLY A 664 7.37 -7.12 16.95
CA GLY A 664 8.77 -6.76 17.18
C GLY A 664 9.74 -7.42 16.17
N GLN A 665 10.73 -6.66 15.70
CA GLN A 665 11.56 -7.08 14.56
C GLN A 665 12.54 -8.22 14.88
N CYS A 666 12.36 -9.32 14.17
CA CYS A 666 13.39 -10.33 13.93
C CYS A 666 14.39 -9.83 12.89
N LEU A 667 15.60 -10.38 12.86
CA LEU A 667 16.69 -9.91 11.99
C LEU A 667 16.94 -10.89 10.83
N PRO A 668 16.96 -10.41 9.56
CA PRO A 668 17.12 -11.27 8.38
C PRO A 668 18.53 -11.85 8.23
N ARG A 669 19.53 -11.30 8.93
CA ARG A 669 20.93 -11.74 8.88
C ARG A 669 21.53 -12.00 10.26
N THR A 670 22.39 -13.01 10.34
CA THR A 670 23.26 -13.20 11.50
C THR A 670 24.29 -12.08 11.57
N LEU A 671 24.41 -11.44 12.74
CA LEU A 671 25.46 -10.49 13.05
C LEU A 671 26.68 -11.25 13.60
N THR A 672 27.88 -10.73 13.39
CA THR A 672 29.13 -11.33 13.91
C THR A 672 29.41 -10.79 15.32
N PRO A 673 29.25 -11.59 16.39
CA PRO A 673 29.66 -11.20 17.73
C PRO A 673 31.18 -11.31 17.93
N ASP A 674 31.70 -10.55 18.90
CA ASP A 674 33.05 -10.72 19.44
C ASP A 674 33.14 -11.86 20.49
N ASP A 675 34.32 -12.04 21.08
CA ASP A 675 34.60 -13.03 22.11
C ASP A 675 33.73 -12.85 23.38
N GLN A 676 33.15 -11.67 23.59
CA GLN A 676 32.26 -11.30 24.69
C GLN A 676 30.76 -11.44 24.33
N LYS A 677 30.44 -11.97 23.14
CA LYS A 677 29.09 -12.03 22.57
C LYS A 677 28.45 -10.65 22.38
N GLN A 678 29.27 -9.63 22.14
CA GLN A 678 28.84 -8.27 21.79
C GLN A 678 28.85 -8.10 20.26
N VAL A 679 27.85 -7.42 19.70
CA VAL A 679 27.80 -7.13 18.24
C VAL A 679 28.09 -5.66 17.99
N SER A 680 28.80 -5.37 16.89
CA SER A 680 29.24 -4.02 16.56
C SER A 680 28.13 -3.19 15.88
N CYS A 681 27.04 -2.95 16.61
CA CYS A 681 26.00 -2.01 16.22
C CYS A 681 25.94 -0.80 17.16
N LEU A 682 25.65 0.36 16.58
CA LEU A 682 25.21 1.55 17.29
C LEU A 682 23.69 1.63 17.15
N ILE A 683 22.99 1.78 18.27
CA ILE A 683 21.56 2.10 18.30
C ILE A 683 21.41 3.52 18.83
N LEU A 684 20.88 4.41 18.00
CA LEU A 684 20.53 5.78 18.36
C LEU A 684 19.02 5.89 18.58
N GLU A 685 18.64 6.68 19.56
CA GLU A 685 17.28 7.10 19.84
C GLU A 685 17.21 8.61 19.63
N ALA A 686 16.40 9.07 18.67
CA ALA A 686 16.18 10.48 18.39
C ALA A 686 14.78 10.92 18.82
N ARG A 687 14.67 12.11 19.41
CA ARG A 687 13.40 12.69 19.88
C ARG A 687 13.43 14.20 19.93
N ASN A 688 12.25 14.80 20.01
CA ASN A 688 12.08 16.17 20.50
C ASN A 688 12.03 16.13 22.03
N SER A 689 12.92 16.88 22.68
CA SER A 689 13.01 16.99 24.14
C SER A 689 12.65 18.39 24.65
N GLN A 690 12.17 19.28 23.77
CA GLN A 690 11.81 20.67 24.09
C GLN A 690 12.94 21.43 24.83
N GLY A 691 14.19 21.17 24.44
CA GLY A 691 15.41 21.72 25.05
C GLY A 691 15.92 20.99 26.30
N GLN A 692 15.31 19.86 26.70
CA GLN A 692 15.66 19.08 27.90
C GLN A 692 16.37 17.75 27.56
N CYS A 693 17.30 17.76 26.61
CA CYS A 693 17.96 16.53 26.18
C CYS A 693 18.82 15.90 27.30
N GLY A 694 18.33 14.76 27.83
CA GLY A 694 19.02 13.96 28.84
C GLY A 694 19.15 12.50 28.43
N CYS A 695 20.39 12.02 28.29
CA CYS A 695 20.70 10.61 28.03
C CYS A 695 21.15 9.93 29.33
N ASP A 696 20.20 9.56 30.18
CA ASP A 696 20.46 9.00 31.51
C ASP A 696 20.90 7.51 31.47
N PRO A 697 22.10 7.17 31.98
CA PRO A 697 22.56 5.77 32.11
C PRO A 697 21.64 4.89 32.95
N ALA A 698 20.88 5.44 33.91
CA ALA A 698 19.89 4.68 34.67
C ALA A 698 18.66 4.27 33.83
N THR A 699 18.57 4.73 32.58
CA THR A 699 17.60 4.27 31.56
C THR A 699 18.26 3.44 30.45
N GLY A 700 19.53 3.06 30.59
CA GLY A 700 20.28 2.37 29.53
C GLY A 700 20.73 3.27 28.38
N ARG A 701 20.67 4.60 28.53
CA ARG A 701 21.06 5.59 27.51
C ARG A 701 22.40 6.25 27.84
N ALA A 702 23.13 6.67 26.82
CA ALA A 702 24.31 7.52 26.96
C ALA A 702 24.34 8.60 25.88
N ALA A 703 24.94 9.75 26.16
CA ALA A 703 25.21 10.74 25.13
C ALA A 703 26.35 10.23 24.22
N VAL A 704 26.19 10.37 22.89
CA VAL A 704 27.29 10.11 21.96
C VAL A 704 28.28 11.28 22.01
N PRO A 705 29.56 11.07 22.36
CA PRO A 705 30.53 12.17 22.42
C PRO A 705 30.79 12.77 21.03
N PRO A 706 30.82 14.11 20.86
CA PRO A 706 31.10 14.75 19.56
C PRO A 706 32.46 14.41 18.94
N ASP A 707 33.41 13.91 19.72
CA ASP A 707 34.73 13.46 19.28
C ASP A 707 34.79 11.95 18.96
N ALA A 708 33.71 11.20 19.21
CA ALA A 708 33.63 9.79 18.86
C ALA A 708 33.38 9.61 17.35
N THR A 709 34.07 8.65 16.72
CA THR A 709 33.91 8.32 15.29
C THR A 709 32.46 8.03 14.88
N ARG A 710 31.64 7.59 15.83
CA ARG A 710 30.23 7.22 15.64
C ARG A 710 29.25 8.39 15.79
N PHE A 711 29.72 9.60 16.12
CA PHE A 711 28.91 10.81 16.17
C PHE A 711 28.43 11.26 14.79
N ALA A 712 29.11 10.88 13.71
CA ALA A 712 28.64 11.11 12.34
C ALA A 712 27.22 10.56 12.10
N ALA A 713 26.86 9.43 12.72
CA ALA A 713 25.50 8.88 12.64
C ALA A 713 24.45 9.77 13.36
N VAL A 714 24.86 10.54 14.39
CA VAL A 714 23.99 11.54 15.04
C VAL A 714 23.76 12.74 14.12
N GLU A 715 24.82 13.19 13.43
CA GLU A 715 24.71 14.26 12.42
C GLU A 715 23.85 13.82 11.22
N GLU A 716 24.01 12.58 10.76
CA GLU A 716 23.16 11.98 9.70
C GLU A 716 21.69 11.92 10.12
N VAL A 717 21.39 11.45 11.34
CA VAL A 717 20.02 11.41 11.89
C VAL A 717 19.40 12.81 11.99
N LEU A 718 20.14 13.81 12.50
CA LEU A 718 19.64 15.18 12.62
C LEU A 718 19.55 15.93 11.27
N ALA A 719 20.22 15.44 10.22
CA ALA A 719 20.16 16.01 8.88
C ALA A 719 18.90 15.57 8.09
N LEU A 720 18.21 14.51 8.53
CA LEU A 720 16.99 14.00 7.89
C LEU A 720 15.88 15.06 7.87
N ASP A 721 15.07 15.08 6.80
CA ASP A 721 13.94 16.02 6.72
C ASP A 721 12.87 15.72 7.78
N ILE A 722 12.67 14.44 8.14
CA ILE A 722 11.80 14.10 9.27
C ILE A 722 12.34 14.67 10.59
N ALA A 723 13.65 14.64 10.85
CA ALA A 723 14.21 15.23 12.07
C ALA A 723 13.94 16.73 12.20
N LYS A 724 13.93 17.44 11.06
CA LYS A 724 13.59 18.87 10.97
C LYS A 724 12.11 19.12 11.24
N VAL A 725 11.23 18.31 10.64
CA VAL A 725 9.77 18.40 10.84
C VAL A 725 9.39 18.05 12.28
N SER A 726 9.99 17.01 12.85
CA SER A 726 9.79 16.59 14.23
C SER A 726 10.44 17.49 15.28
N GLY A 727 11.29 18.45 14.87
CA GLY A 727 12.06 19.28 15.79
C GLY A 727 12.98 18.48 16.71
N TRP A 728 13.56 17.36 16.24
CA TRP A 728 14.44 16.54 17.07
C TRP A 728 15.68 17.33 17.49
N ASP A 729 15.86 17.47 18.80
CA ASP A 729 16.95 18.19 19.44
C ASP A 729 17.80 17.28 20.35
N CYS A 730 17.40 16.01 20.49
CA CYS A 730 18.03 15.05 21.37
C CYS A 730 18.26 13.72 20.67
N VAL A 731 19.51 13.24 20.70
CA VAL A 731 19.89 11.92 20.21
C VAL A 731 20.76 11.20 21.25
N CYS A 732 20.29 10.05 21.72
CA CYS A 732 20.95 9.23 22.73
C CYS A 732 21.33 7.87 22.18
N GLU A 733 22.46 7.30 22.60
CA GLU A 733 22.83 5.92 22.30
C GLU A 733 22.23 4.96 23.34
N ILE A 734 21.41 4.01 22.89
CA ILE A 734 20.95 2.92 23.76
C ILE A 734 22.10 1.92 23.90
N GLN A 735 22.55 1.71 25.14
CA GLN A 735 23.74 0.92 25.45
C GLN A 735 23.51 -0.58 25.27
N GLN A 736 24.44 -1.24 24.59
CA GLN A 736 24.50 -2.69 24.57
C GLN A 736 24.92 -3.20 25.96
N LEU A 737 24.14 -4.14 26.49
CA LEU A 737 24.33 -4.77 27.78
C LEU A 737 25.61 -5.60 27.79
N LYS A 738 26.29 -5.60 28.94
CA LYS A 738 27.57 -6.31 29.17
C LYS A 738 27.44 -7.28 30.34
N GLU A 739 28.37 -8.23 30.39
CA GLU A 739 28.55 -9.17 31.52
C GLU A 739 27.24 -9.87 31.94
N GLY A 740 26.93 -9.93 33.24
CA GLY A 740 25.75 -10.63 33.77
C GLY A 740 24.42 -10.08 33.26
N ALA A 741 24.33 -8.76 33.03
CA ALA A 741 23.14 -8.11 32.47
C ALA A 741 22.90 -8.55 31.01
N ALA A 742 23.96 -8.72 30.23
CA ALA A 742 23.86 -9.26 28.87
C ALA A 742 23.38 -10.71 28.86
N GLU A 743 23.88 -11.54 29.78
CA GLU A 743 23.47 -12.94 29.86
C GLU A 743 22.03 -13.09 30.36
N ALA A 744 21.58 -12.27 31.30
CA ALA A 744 20.18 -12.21 31.72
C ALA A 744 19.25 -11.85 30.54
N CYS A 745 19.58 -10.80 29.79
CA CYS A 745 18.82 -10.41 28.59
C CYS A 745 18.75 -11.52 27.53
N ARG A 746 19.83 -12.30 27.38
CA ARG A 746 19.93 -13.41 26.42
C ARG A 746 19.31 -14.74 26.90
N THR A 747 18.91 -14.88 28.16
CA THR A 747 18.48 -16.18 28.71
C THR A 747 17.18 -16.16 29.53
N ASN A 748 16.80 -15.03 30.12
CA ASN A 748 15.52 -14.90 30.81
C ASN A 748 14.40 -14.78 29.78
N VAL A 749 13.52 -15.78 29.68
CA VAL A 749 12.43 -15.81 28.70
C VAL A 749 11.27 -14.84 29.00
N ASN A 750 11.27 -14.20 30.16
CA ASN A 750 10.28 -13.19 30.54
C ASN A 750 10.79 -11.78 30.19
N ASP A 751 9.89 -10.83 29.96
CA ASP A 751 10.24 -9.47 29.52
C ASP A 751 10.78 -8.58 30.65
N ASN A 752 10.34 -8.84 31.88
CA ASN A 752 10.97 -8.30 33.10
C ASN A 752 12.31 -9.01 33.36
N VAL A 753 13.34 -8.58 32.63
CA VAL A 753 14.71 -9.09 32.77
C VAL A 753 15.38 -8.45 33.99
N GLU A 754 15.73 -9.30 34.97
CA GLU A 754 16.55 -8.94 36.11
C GLU A 754 17.92 -9.63 36.08
N ALA A 755 18.94 -8.94 36.58
CA ALA A 755 20.25 -9.51 36.93
C ALA A 755 20.54 -9.17 38.40
N ASP A 756 20.98 -10.17 39.18
CA ASP A 756 21.22 -10.05 40.63
C ASP A 756 20.05 -9.42 41.43
N GLY A 757 18.81 -9.62 40.96
CA GLY A 757 17.59 -9.07 41.57
C GLY A 757 17.40 -7.57 41.34
N GLN A 758 17.99 -7.00 40.28
CA GLN A 758 17.77 -5.62 39.82
C GLN A 758 17.33 -5.62 38.34
N PRO A 759 16.38 -4.74 37.94
CA PRO A 759 15.98 -4.60 36.54
C PRO A 759 17.15 -4.24 35.62
N VAL A 760 17.18 -4.84 34.43
CA VAL A 760 18.21 -4.60 33.42
C VAL A 760 17.70 -3.60 32.37
N HIS A 761 18.54 -2.61 32.02
CA HIS A 761 18.18 -1.52 31.11
C HIS A 761 19.23 -1.37 30.00
N GLY A 762 18.85 -1.69 28.77
CA GLY A 762 19.69 -1.63 27.56
C GLY A 762 19.21 -2.64 26.52
N TRP A 763 20.11 -3.13 25.67
CA TRP A 763 19.81 -4.18 24.69
C TRP A 763 20.86 -5.28 24.59
N CYS A 764 20.47 -6.46 24.09
CA CYS A 764 21.37 -7.54 23.73
C CYS A 764 21.00 -8.18 22.39
N TYR A 765 21.97 -8.82 21.73
CA TYR A 765 21.72 -9.65 20.55
C TYR A 765 21.44 -11.10 20.95
N VAL A 766 20.46 -11.72 20.31
CA VAL A 766 20.10 -13.14 20.45
C VAL A 766 20.14 -13.78 19.07
N ASP A 767 20.93 -14.83 18.88
CA ASP A 767 20.93 -15.74 17.73
C ASP A 767 21.37 -17.14 18.21
N PRO A 768 20.42 -18.06 18.44
CA PRO A 768 20.70 -19.44 18.85
C PRO A 768 21.47 -20.25 17.81
N SER A 769 21.42 -19.88 16.51
CA SER A 769 22.14 -20.62 15.45
C SER A 769 23.66 -20.52 15.62
N ILE A 770 24.14 -19.40 16.20
CA ILE A 770 25.53 -19.19 16.61
C ILE A 770 25.74 -19.34 18.14
N LYS A 771 24.77 -19.90 18.86
CA LYS A 771 24.79 -20.16 20.33
C LYS A 771 24.87 -18.89 21.19
N VAL A 772 24.23 -17.81 20.73
CA VAL A 772 24.08 -16.56 21.48
C VAL A 772 22.63 -16.46 21.97
N GLY A 773 22.41 -16.81 23.25
CA GLY A 773 21.09 -16.73 23.89
C GLY A 773 20.16 -17.92 23.66
N ASP A 774 18.99 -17.84 24.29
CA ASP A 774 18.01 -18.94 24.37
C ASP A 774 17.06 -18.98 23.16
N PRO A 775 16.83 -20.14 22.53
CA PRO A 775 15.91 -20.27 21.40
C PRO A 775 14.45 -19.94 21.70
N ALA A 776 14.01 -19.97 22.96
CA ALA A 776 12.66 -19.57 23.34
C ALA A 776 12.42 -18.05 23.16
N ILE A 777 13.47 -17.22 23.21
CA ILE A 777 13.38 -15.76 23.05
C ILE A 777 13.12 -15.37 21.58
N VAL A 778 13.46 -16.24 20.62
CA VAL A 778 13.27 -16.04 19.17
C VAL A 778 12.40 -17.16 18.56
N ALA A 779 11.56 -17.79 19.38
CA ALA A 779 10.63 -18.83 18.92
C ALA A 779 9.46 -18.25 18.12
N ASP A 780 9.19 -16.95 18.30
CA ASP A 780 8.26 -16.10 17.56
C ASP A 780 8.78 -15.71 16.17
N CYS A 781 10.09 -15.76 15.94
CA CYS A 781 10.68 -15.42 14.65
C CYS A 781 10.50 -16.53 13.59
N PRO A 782 10.38 -16.16 12.29
CA PRO A 782 10.46 -17.08 11.16
C PRO A 782 11.65 -18.03 11.26
N SER A 783 11.53 -19.25 10.72
CA SER A 783 12.55 -20.29 10.86
C SER A 783 13.93 -19.86 10.34
N THR A 784 13.95 -19.04 9.29
CA THR A 784 15.08 -18.38 8.66
C THR A 784 15.57 -17.11 9.37
N GLU A 785 14.78 -16.54 10.28
CA GLU A 785 15.06 -15.26 10.97
C GLU A 785 15.12 -15.39 12.50
N ARG A 786 15.39 -16.58 13.04
CA ARG A 786 15.50 -16.83 14.50
C ARG A 786 16.68 -16.15 15.19
N ARG A 787 16.66 -14.82 15.19
CA ARG A 787 17.65 -13.92 15.76
C ARG A 787 17.02 -12.53 15.92
N LYS A 788 17.27 -11.81 17.02
CA LYS A 788 16.78 -10.43 17.21
C LYS A 788 17.66 -9.59 18.11
N ILE A 789 17.49 -8.28 18.03
CA ILE A 789 17.98 -7.34 19.05
C ILE A 789 16.85 -7.19 20.05
N ARG A 790 17.13 -7.58 21.29
CA ARG A 790 16.19 -7.52 22.40
C ARG A 790 16.56 -6.36 23.30
N PHE A 791 15.63 -5.44 23.49
CA PHE A 791 15.69 -4.39 24.49
C PHE A 791 15.07 -4.90 25.80
N THR A 792 15.45 -4.31 26.93
CA THR A 792 14.90 -4.71 28.24
C THR A 792 14.59 -3.51 29.12
N GLY A 793 13.39 -3.49 29.70
CA GLY A 793 12.97 -2.49 30.68
C GLY A 793 13.11 -1.09 30.12
N LYS A 794 13.66 -0.14 30.89
CA LYS A 794 13.86 1.24 30.41
C LYS A 794 14.79 1.37 29.21
N GLY A 795 15.50 0.31 28.80
CA GLY A 795 16.29 0.31 27.56
C GLY A 795 15.45 0.26 26.28
N GLU A 796 14.16 -0.09 26.37
CA GLU A 796 13.20 0.02 25.27
C GLU A 796 13.04 1.47 24.80
N ALA A 797 12.59 1.66 23.56
CA ALA A 797 12.38 2.98 22.96
C ALA A 797 11.46 3.83 23.84
N GLN A 798 11.84 5.08 24.10
CA GLN A 798 10.94 6.01 24.79
C GLN A 798 9.77 6.40 23.88
N GLN A 799 8.59 6.58 24.47
CA GLN A 799 7.46 7.22 23.81
C GLN A 799 7.90 8.56 23.20
N GLY A 800 7.59 8.78 21.93
CA GLY A 800 8.03 9.95 21.16
C GLY A 800 9.46 9.93 20.64
N SER A 801 10.12 8.77 20.70
CA SER A 801 11.41 8.57 20.08
C SER A 801 11.36 7.68 18.83
N THR A 802 12.31 7.90 17.95
CA THR A 802 12.61 7.03 16.80
C THR A 802 13.94 6.34 17.04
N LEU A 803 13.97 5.03 16.81
CA LEU A 803 15.22 4.27 16.83
C LEU A 803 15.88 4.20 15.44
N PHE A 804 17.20 4.28 15.45
CA PHE A 804 18.07 4.06 14.30
C PHE A 804 19.15 3.07 14.67
N ILE A 805 19.45 2.13 13.79
CA ILE A 805 20.55 1.19 13.94
C ILE A 805 21.55 1.31 12.79
N THR A 806 22.82 1.23 13.12
CA THR A 806 23.86 0.90 12.14
C THR A 806 24.68 -0.26 12.70
N CYS A 807 24.43 -1.45 12.17
CA CYS A 807 25.23 -2.65 12.44
C CYS A 807 26.37 -2.78 11.44
N SER A 808 27.61 -2.65 11.93
CA SER A 808 28.76 -3.13 11.17
C SER A 808 28.83 -4.67 11.25
N GLY A 809 28.67 -5.31 10.10
CA GLY A 809 28.75 -6.74 9.87
C GLY A 809 29.17 -6.96 8.42
N GLU A 810 30.13 -7.88 8.21
CA GLU A 810 31.08 -7.96 7.08
C GLU A 810 30.55 -7.68 5.67
#